data_AF-A0AAN8XDB1-F1
#
_entry.id   AF-A0AAN8XDB1-F1
#
_cell.length_a   1.000
_cell.length_b   1.000
_cell.length_c   1.000
_cell.angle_alpha   90.00
_cell.angle_beta   90.00
_cell.angle_gamma   90.00
#
_symmetry.space_group_name_H-M   'P 1'
#
loop_
_entity.id
_entity.type
_entity.pdbx_description
1 polymer ?
#
loop_
_entity_poly.entity_id
_entity_poly.type
_entity_poly.pdbx_seq_one_letter_code
_entity_poly.pdbx_strand_id
1 'polypeptide(L)'
;MNIVRKFESRVIVNFKFRHQVAQFYDTSIIWVWCHSLTSCQGNILLWPEEWQAEGNGTWKTLSPFGTLMGADQDFLQFIGISHPLEEHAEKCSILQGELGYPLSSRETEQLMAESTPWASQCSDGANVIFMWLGISDKNHEGNWMSPKGKNVNYTNWFGIEPNGGINENCAGVLGTGKWYDIMCDGTPLCAACRLYTRPRLRLRGICLNNEYVDHSYVLHPDSHDGLHFTGFTDADVRRLDGQYYALISGGKEVPIAILSDVNGSAFPIGRNLWDVKLEKACPGAKTNSSVVLVLSLCSDEEFTCDSGLCVPLSSRCDRLDDCSDASDEYNCSVVVLPPYYRHELPPPSISLSPIEREYMKTIFASSSHDKLQEETEPLLVYLHLDITAVTSLNVLNMEFTVEFLVRLSWRDSRLTFINLADDPNLNQVPLDLASTLWTPEVTFYNAQGNSHTLVDDETRVVVDRKGLPTISPHTNPFEDLEYSGVENPLHMLRKYNVTFNCALDLLMYPFDKQTCQISLEMRSGTREYIVLQSDGEGVVYSGGQLLVEYEVTGVKMIVPTASEDKSHSKKSLHMLESSASLLENLNQPEKSSEPTSFSNNHIKDSTKSSRSHPLQRNISEKLLLERHYLEASTDSRYSKLDVSIHFRRRYGFYLINTFLPTSLMIVIAYLTFYFKVEDFNVSKISFLLA
;
A
#
# COMPACT_ATOMS: atom_id res chain seq x y z
N MET A 1 -20.87 -23.41 11.66
CA MET A 1 -20.37 -23.10 13.01
C MET A 1 -19.97 -24.41 13.67
N ASN A 2 -18.71 -24.72 13.97
CA ASN A 2 -17.48 -23.90 13.88
C ASN A 2 -16.62 -24.27 12.65
N ILE A 3 -15.57 -23.49 12.38
CA ILE A 3 -14.43 -23.85 11.52
C ILE A 3 -13.16 -23.45 12.27
N VAL A 4 -12.13 -24.28 12.24
CA VAL A 4 -10.82 -24.03 12.89
C VAL A 4 -9.71 -24.35 11.87
N ARG A 5 -8.64 -23.54 11.85
CA ARG A 5 -7.41 -23.74 11.04
C ARG A 5 -6.74 -25.11 11.35
N LYS A 6 -5.90 -25.71 10.52
CA LYS A 6 -5.59 -25.66 9.06
C LYS A 6 -4.51 -26.74 8.82
N PHE A 7 -4.62 -27.57 7.77
CA PHE A 7 -3.57 -27.96 6.80
C PHE A 7 -3.86 -29.31 6.09
N GLU A 8 -3.22 -29.49 4.93
CA GLU A 8 -3.01 -30.73 4.16
C GLU A 8 -4.26 -31.54 3.73
N SER A 9 -4.66 -31.34 2.46
CA SER A 9 -5.49 -32.24 1.64
C SER A 9 -6.88 -32.68 2.19
N ARG A 10 -7.90 -31.82 1.95
CA ARG A 10 -9.36 -32.06 2.15
C ARG A 10 -9.79 -32.10 3.64
N VAL A 11 -10.99 -31.74 4.09
CA VAL A 11 -12.20 -31.03 3.59
C VAL A 11 -13.06 -30.67 4.83
N ILE A 12 -14.01 -29.71 4.78
CA ILE A 12 -15.35 -29.79 5.45
C ILE A 12 -16.25 -28.57 5.12
N VAL A 13 -17.56 -28.78 5.14
CA VAL A 13 -18.64 -27.93 4.55
C VAL A 13 -19.53 -27.31 5.64
N ASN A 14 -20.32 -26.28 5.32
CA ASN A 14 -21.57 -25.95 6.02
C ASN A 14 -22.68 -25.64 5.00
N PHE A 15 -23.90 -26.16 5.21
CA PHE A 15 -25.09 -25.87 4.40
C PHE A 15 -26.12 -25.07 5.20
N LYS A 16 -26.95 -24.26 4.52
CA LYS A 16 -28.34 -24.05 4.96
C LYS A 16 -29.27 -23.71 3.79
N PHE A 17 -30.53 -24.12 3.91
CA PHE A 17 -31.55 -23.95 2.88
C PHE A 17 -31.69 -22.51 2.36
N ARG A 18 -32.04 -22.42 1.07
CA ARG A 18 -32.41 -21.21 0.30
C ARG A 18 -31.28 -20.36 -0.29
N HIS A 19 -30.00 -20.65 -0.02
CA HIS A 19 -28.86 -20.15 -0.82
C HIS A 19 -27.73 -21.19 -0.91
N GLN A 20 -27.16 -21.35 -2.12
CA GLN A 20 -25.77 -21.82 -2.41
C GLN A 20 -25.37 -23.27 -2.03
N VAL A 21 -24.20 -23.85 -2.37
CA VAL A 21 -23.28 -23.98 -3.56
C VAL A 21 -22.26 -25.10 -3.19
N ALA A 22 -21.56 -25.78 -4.12
CA ALA A 22 -20.40 -26.64 -3.78
C ALA A 22 -19.34 -26.80 -4.90
N GLN A 23 -18.10 -27.15 -4.49
CA GLN A 23 -16.83 -27.14 -5.27
C GLN A 23 -15.74 -27.85 -4.41
N PHE A 24 -14.68 -28.55 -4.84
CA PHE A 24 -14.25 -29.29 -6.06
C PHE A 24 -13.27 -30.42 -5.60
N TYR A 25 -12.78 -31.31 -6.51
CA TYR A 25 -11.35 -31.68 -6.73
C TYR A 25 -11.10 -33.07 -7.38
N ASP A 26 -10.12 -33.09 -8.29
CA ASP A 26 -9.37 -34.18 -8.94
C ASP A 26 -10.10 -35.32 -9.68
N THR A 27 -11.04 -36.06 -9.07
CA THR A 27 -11.56 -37.31 -9.68
C THR A 27 -13.05 -37.60 -9.47
N SER A 28 -13.77 -36.84 -8.64
CA SER A 28 -15.08 -37.31 -8.13
C SER A 28 -16.00 -36.22 -7.56
N ILE A 29 -17.31 -36.22 -7.92
CA ILE A 29 -18.39 -35.42 -7.28
C ILE A 29 -19.74 -36.17 -7.32
N ILE A 30 -20.66 -35.82 -6.41
CA ILE A 30 -21.92 -36.53 -6.08
C ILE A 30 -23.06 -35.52 -5.82
N TRP A 31 -24.30 -35.84 -6.21
CA TRP A 31 -25.50 -35.11 -5.78
C TRP A 31 -26.72 -36.01 -5.53
N VAL A 32 -27.53 -35.66 -4.52
CA VAL A 32 -28.76 -36.37 -4.12
C VAL A 32 -29.88 -35.35 -3.89
N TRP A 33 -31.13 -35.70 -4.22
CA TRP A 33 -32.29 -34.84 -3.96
C TRP A 33 -33.32 -35.53 -3.04
N CYS A 34 -34.20 -34.75 -2.42
CA CYS A 34 -35.22 -35.27 -1.50
C CYS A 34 -36.55 -34.55 -1.68
N HIS A 35 -37.63 -35.31 -1.87
CA HIS A 35 -38.98 -34.75 -1.98
C HIS A 35 -39.73 -34.67 -0.64
N SER A 36 -39.25 -35.34 0.42
CA SER A 36 -39.73 -35.12 1.79
C SER A 36 -38.70 -35.51 2.85
N LEU A 37 -38.98 -35.20 4.13
CA LEU A 37 -38.19 -35.63 5.29
C LEU A 37 -38.02 -37.16 5.46
N THR A 38 -38.78 -37.96 4.70
CA THR A 38 -38.70 -39.43 4.70
C THR A 38 -38.50 -40.01 3.30
N SER A 39 -38.20 -39.19 2.29
CA SER A 39 -38.02 -39.61 0.90
C SER A 39 -36.89 -38.83 0.22
N CYS A 40 -35.72 -39.47 0.16
CA CYS A 40 -34.53 -39.02 -0.57
C CYS A 40 -34.19 -40.02 -1.67
N GLN A 41 -33.95 -39.55 -2.89
CA GLN A 41 -33.50 -40.35 -4.04
C GLN A 41 -32.58 -39.50 -4.93
N GLY A 42 -31.43 -40.06 -5.30
CA GLY A 42 -30.43 -39.45 -6.16
C GLY A 42 -29.13 -40.25 -6.11
N ASN A 43 -28.31 -40.14 -7.15
CA ASN A 43 -27.29 -41.14 -7.45
C ASN A 43 -25.85 -40.62 -7.30
N ILE A 44 -24.98 -41.53 -6.89
CA ILE A 44 -23.53 -41.42 -7.02
C ILE A 44 -23.16 -42.02 -8.39
N LEU A 45 -22.34 -41.33 -9.19
CA LEU A 45 -21.72 -41.91 -10.38
C LEU A 45 -20.23 -41.59 -10.40
N LEU A 46 -19.43 -42.60 -10.09
CA LEU A 46 -17.97 -42.60 -10.11
C LEU A 46 -17.53 -43.97 -10.65
N TRP A 47 -16.72 -44.00 -11.71
CA TRP A 47 -16.05 -45.24 -12.15
C TRP A 47 -14.88 -45.51 -11.17
N PRO A 48 -14.62 -46.76 -10.76
CA PRO A 48 -14.45 -47.89 -11.67
C PRO A 48 -15.45 -49.06 -11.53
N GLU A 49 -15.73 -49.67 -12.68
CA GLU A 49 -16.17 -51.06 -12.93
C GLU A 49 -17.48 -51.58 -12.28
N GLU A 50 -18.44 -51.87 -13.18
CA GLU A 50 -19.65 -52.72 -13.03
C GLU A 50 -20.65 -52.47 -11.89
N TRP A 51 -21.81 -51.84 -12.20
CA TRP A 51 -23.13 -52.24 -11.67
C TRP A 51 -24.25 -51.86 -12.66
N GLN A 52 -25.42 -52.51 -12.55
CA GLN A 52 -26.61 -52.25 -13.39
C GLN A 52 -27.60 -51.27 -12.73
N ALA A 53 -28.38 -50.54 -13.55
CA ALA A 53 -29.39 -49.60 -13.09
C ALA A 53 -30.81 -50.22 -13.07
N GLU A 54 -31.58 -49.93 -12.02
CA GLU A 54 -32.98 -50.39 -11.87
C GLU A 54 -33.93 -49.18 -11.79
N GLY A 55 -34.64 -48.87 -12.88
CA GLY A 55 -35.67 -47.83 -12.91
C GLY A 55 -35.93 -47.20 -14.29
N ASN A 56 -37.19 -47.24 -14.75
CA ASN A 56 -37.62 -46.58 -15.99
C ASN A 56 -37.84 -45.07 -15.81
N GLY A 57 -36.75 -44.31 -15.78
CA GLY A 57 -36.77 -42.85 -15.94
C GLY A 57 -36.45 -42.45 -17.39
N THR A 58 -37.21 -41.52 -17.99
CA THR A 58 -36.82 -40.91 -19.26
C THR A 58 -35.82 -39.78 -19.02
N TRP A 59 -34.54 -40.10 -19.15
CA TRP A 59 -33.44 -39.16 -18.99
C TRP A 59 -33.51 -38.05 -20.05
N LYS A 60 -33.30 -36.81 -19.62
CA LYS A 60 -33.07 -35.66 -20.50
C LYS A 60 -31.85 -34.91 -19.98
N THR A 61 -30.79 -34.86 -20.77
CA THR A 61 -29.52 -34.21 -20.39
C THR A 61 -29.78 -32.73 -20.11
N LEU A 62 -29.32 -32.26 -18.94
CA LEU A 62 -29.45 -30.87 -18.50
C LEU A 62 -28.06 -30.22 -18.48
N SER A 63 -27.97 -29.03 -19.10
CA SER A 63 -26.75 -28.33 -19.54
C SER A 63 -25.93 -29.08 -20.62
N PRO A 64 -25.36 -28.38 -21.62
CA PRO A 64 -24.35 -28.95 -22.51
C PRO A 64 -23.06 -29.33 -21.75
N PHE A 65 -22.74 -28.58 -20.69
CA PHE A 65 -21.47 -28.56 -19.97
C PHE A 65 -20.92 -29.94 -19.60
N GLY A 66 -21.77 -30.84 -19.08
CA GLY A 66 -21.37 -32.22 -18.73
C GLY A 66 -20.98 -33.10 -19.92
N THR A 67 -21.45 -32.77 -21.13
CA THR A 67 -21.16 -33.49 -22.38
C THR A 67 -19.84 -33.03 -23.03
N LEU A 68 -19.31 -31.86 -22.62
CA LEU A 68 -18.06 -31.30 -23.15
C LEU A 68 -16.80 -31.93 -22.53
N MET A 69 -16.96 -32.85 -21.58
CA MET A 69 -15.87 -33.61 -20.95
C MET A 69 -15.51 -34.91 -21.70
N GLY A 70 -15.77 -34.98 -23.00
CA GLY A 70 -15.08 -35.94 -23.88
C GLY A 70 -13.58 -35.65 -23.92
N ALA A 71 -12.74 -36.69 -23.99
CA ALA A 71 -11.29 -36.57 -23.90
C ALA A 71 -10.71 -35.52 -24.86
N ASP A 72 -9.82 -34.67 -24.35
CA ASP A 72 -9.14 -33.64 -25.14
C ASP A 72 -8.26 -34.29 -26.22
N GLN A 73 -8.77 -34.28 -27.45
CA GLN A 73 -7.99 -34.44 -28.67
C GLN A 73 -7.77 -33.07 -29.28
N ASP A 74 -6.63 -32.86 -29.91
CA ASP A 74 -6.27 -31.60 -30.54
C ASP A 74 -7.16 -31.32 -31.76
N PHE A 75 -7.72 -30.11 -31.84
CA PHE A 75 -8.73 -29.73 -32.83
C PHE A 75 -8.43 -28.36 -33.44
N LEU A 76 -8.93 -28.12 -34.66
CA LEU A 76 -8.94 -26.79 -35.26
C LEU A 76 -10.13 -26.00 -34.75
N GLN A 77 -9.90 -24.72 -34.44
CA GLN A 77 -10.93 -23.75 -34.05
C GLN A 77 -10.79 -22.52 -34.95
N PHE A 78 -11.79 -22.28 -35.80
CA PHE A 78 -11.86 -21.08 -36.61
C PHE A 78 -12.19 -19.84 -35.75
N ILE A 79 -11.54 -18.69 -36.01
CA ILE A 79 -11.72 -17.47 -35.19
C ILE A 79 -12.80 -16.53 -35.74
N GLY A 80 -12.93 -16.41 -37.07
CA GLY A 80 -13.90 -15.52 -37.71
C GLY A 80 -13.57 -14.02 -37.69
N ILE A 81 -12.31 -13.65 -37.53
CA ILE A 81 -11.85 -12.26 -37.67
C ILE A 81 -10.58 -12.27 -38.52
N SER A 82 -10.41 -11.30 -39.41
CA SER A 82 -9.26 -11.18 -40.33
C SER A 82 -8.18 -10.26 -39.76
N HIS A 83 -6.97 -10.77 -39.56
CA HIS A 83 -5.84 -10.05 -38.95
C HIS A 83 -4.51 -10.38 -39.64
N PRO A 84 -3.46 -9.54 -39.48
CA PRO A 84 -2.10 -9.91 -39.88
C PRO A 84 -1.66 -11.21 -39.19
N LEU A 85 -0.77 -11.96 -39.86
CA LEU A 85 -0.30 -13.28 -39.43
C LEU A 85 0.20 -13.32 -37.97
N GLU A 86 0.93 -12.30 -37.55
CA GLU A 86 1.55 -12.22 -36.21
C GLU A 86 0.50 -12.00 -35.10
N GLU A 87 -0.47 -11.11 -35.31
CA GLU A 87 -1.61 -10.89 -34.40
C GLU A 87 -2.50 -12.15 -34.31
N HIS A 88 -2.63 -12.90 -35.40
CA HIS A 88 -3.30 -14.20 -35.38
C HIS A 88 -2.55 -15.26 -34.56
N ALA A 89 -1.22 -15.28 -34.60
CA ALA A 89 -0.41 -16.17 -33.76
C ALA A 89 -0.55 -15.82 -32.27
N GLU A 90 -0.55 -14.54 -31.91
CA GLU A 90 -0.80 -14.06 -30.54
C GLU A 90 -2.17 -14.50 -30.02
N LYS A 91 -3.24 -14.26 -30.81
CA LYS A 91 -4.62 -14.68 -30.46
C LYS A 91 -4.77 -16.21 -30.31
N CYS A 92 -4.02 -17.00 -31.07
CA CYS A 92 -3.98 -18.45 -30.87
C CYS A 92 -3.18 -18.86 -29.64
N SER A 93 -2.12 -18.13 -29.28
CA SER A 93 -1.37 -18.35 -28.04
C SER A 93 -2.23 -18.05 -26.81
N ILE A 94 -3.01 -16.97 -26.84
CA ILE A 94 -3.98 -16.60 -25.79
C ILE A 94 -5.01 -17.72 -25.57
N LEU A 95 -5.47 -18.35 -26.65
CA LEU A 95 -6.37 -19.53 -26.62
C LEU A 95 -5.69 -20.84 -26.14
N GLN A 96 -4.45 -20.78 -25.62
CA GLN A 96 -3.64 -21.94 -25.22
C GLN A 96 -3.35 -22.92 -26.38
N GLY A 97 -3.32 -22.40 -27.61
CA GLY A 97 -3.08 -23.16 -28.86
C GLY A 97 -1.85 -22.70 -29.63
N GLU A 98 -1.85 -22.99 -30.93
CA GLU A 98 -0.94 -22.38 -31.91
C GLU A 98 -1.69 -22.08 -33.21
N LEU A 99 -1.07 -21.33 -34.14
CA LEU A 99 -1.67 -21.08 -35.45
C LEU A 99 -1.85 -22.42 -36.20
N GLY A 100 -3.06 -22.69 -36.66
CA GLY A 100 -3.49 -24.01 -37.12
C GLY A 100 -3.22 -24.28 -38.59
N TYR A 101 -3.14 -25.56 -38.94
CA TYR A 101 -3.15 -26.05 -40.33
C TYR A 101 -3.80 -27.45 -40.37
N PRO A 102 -4.44 -27.84 -41.49
CA PRO A 102 -5.02 -29.18 -41.62
C PRO A 102 -3.96 -30.28 -41.61
N LEU A 103 -4.20 -31.34 -40.84
CA LEU A 103 -3.42 -32.58 -40.84
C LEU A 103 -4.01 -33.65 -41.78
N SER A 104 -5.18 -33.39 -42.38
CA SER A 104 -5.85 -34.32 -43.30
C SER A 104 -6.82 -33.61 -44.26
N SER A 105 -7.27 -34.34 -45.29
CA SER A 105 -8.35 -33.85 -46.17
C SER A 105 -9.65 -33.61 -45.42
N ARG A 106 -9.96 -34.43 -44.41
CA ARG A 106 -11.16 -34.26 -43.57
C ARG A 106 -11.09 -32.97 -42.74
N GLU A 107 -9.95 -32.68 -42.12
CA GLU A 107 -9.76 -31.39 -41.43
C GLU A 107 -9.81 -30.20 -42.41
N THR A 108 -9.37 -30.39 -43.65
CA THR A 108 -9.50 -29.38 -44.71
C THR A 108 -10.98 -29.14 -45.05
N GLU A 109 -11.76 -30.20 -45.24
CA GLU A 109 -13.22 -30.11 -45.48
C GLU A 109 -13.96 -29.42 -44.33
N GLN A 110 -13.59 -29.71 -43.08
CA GLN A 110 -14.16 -29.07 -41.88
C GLN A 110 -13.81 -27.57 -41.82
N LEU A 111 -12.53 -27.21 -41.97
CA LEU A 111 -12.08 -25.81 -41.97
C LEU A 111 -12.75 -24.98 -43.08
N MET A 112 -12.98 -25.57 -44.26
CA MET A 112 -13.70 -24.88 -45.34
C MET A 112 -15.21 -24.75 -45.05
N ALA A 113 -15.83 -25.71 -44.37
CA ALA A 113 -17.23 -25.60 -43.95
C ALA A 113 -17.43 -24.52 -42.87
N GLU A 114 -16.56 -24.48 -41.85
CA GLU A 114 -16.60 -23.48 -40.76
C GLU A 114 -16.32 -22.05 -41.24
N SER A 115 -15.44 -21.88 -42.23
CA SER A 115 -15.14 -20.56 -42.82
C SER A 115 -16.15 -20.09 -43.87
N THR A 116 -17.02 -20.97 -44.40
CA THR A 116 -18.00 -20.62 -45.45
C THR A 116 -18.92 -19.44 -45.10
N PRO A 117 -19.51 -19.34 -43.88
CA PRO A 117 -20.31 -18.17 -43.47
C PRO A 117 -19.54 -16.85 -43.47
N TRP A 118 -18.21 -16.91 -43.40
CA TRP A 118 -17.31 -15.78 -43.15
C TRP A 118 -16.70 -15.18 -44.42
N ALA A 119 -17.12 -15.63 -45.61
CA ALA A 119 -16.60 -15.18 -46.90
C ALA A 119 -16.64 -13.66 -47.12
N SER A 120 -17.52 -12.92 -46.44
CA SER A 120 -17.61 -11.46 -46.50
C SER A 120 -16.55 -10.72 -45.65
N GLN A 121 -15.98 -11.37 -44.63
CA GLN A 121 -14.91 -10.81 -43.79
C GLN A 121 -13.53 -11.40 -44.17
N CYS A 122 -13.51 -12.61 -44.72
CA CYS A 122 -12.30 -13.38 -45.02
C CYS A 122 -11.98 -13.44 -46.53
N SER A 123 -12.29 -12.40 -47.32
CA SER A 123 -11.98 -12.37 -48.76
C SER A 123 -11.34 -11.07 -49.26
N ASP A 124 -10.43 -11.22 -50.22
CA ASP A 124 -9.78 -10.12 -50.95
C ASP A 124 -10.74 -9.51 -52.00
N GLY A 125 -11.88 -8.98 -51.54
CA GLY A 125 -12.91 -8.32 -52.35
C GLY A 125 -13.67 -9.22 -53.37
N ALA A 126 -13.19 -10.43 -53.63
CA ALA A 126 -13.71 -11.33 -54.67
C ALA A 126 -14.78 -12.33 -54.17
N ASN A 127 -15.20 -12.26 -52.89
CA ASN A 127 -16.01 -13.28 -52.20
C ASN A 127 -15.39 -14.70 -52.19
N VAL A 128 -14.08 -14.82 -52.46
CA VAL A 128 -13.33 -16.07 -52.31
C VAL A 128 -12.63 -16.02 -50.96
N ILE A 129 -12.91 -17.00 -50.10
CA ILE A 129 -12.23 -17.15 -48.81
C ILE A 129 -10.73 -17.32 -49.03
N PHE A 130 -9.92 -16.55 -48.30
CA PHE A 130 -8.48 -16.75 -48.21
C PHE A 130 -8.05 -16.64 -46.73
N MET A 131 -7.23 -17.59 -46.29
CA MET A 131 -6.89 -17.75 -44.87
C MET A 131 -5.42 -18.09 -44.68
N TRP A 132 -4.81 -17.59 -43.61
CA TRP A 132 -3.47 -17.99 -43.17
C TRP A 132 -3.46 -19.44 -42.67
N LEU A 133 -2.39 -20.17 -42.98
CA LEU A 133 -2.04 -21.44 -42.36
C LEU A 133 -0.82 -21.27 -41.44
N GLY A 134 -0.80 -21.97 -40.32
CA GLY A 134 0.29 -21.93 -39.34
C GLY A 134 1.58 -22.63 -39.74
N ILE A 135 1.94 -22.65 -41.03
CA ILE A 135 3.17 -23.29 -41.52
C ILE A 135 4.03 -22.29 -42.27
N SER A 136 5.34 -22.42 -42.09
CA SER A 136 6.36 -21.60 -42.77
C SER A 136 7.63 -22.40 -43.03
N ASP A 137 8.37 -22.03 -44.06
CA ASP A 137 9.70 -22.55 -44.38
C ASP A 137 10.81 -21.48 -44.29
N LYS A 138 10.48 -20.28 -43.78
CA LYS A 138 11.33 -19.09 -43.52
C LYS A 138 12.76 -19.35 -42.99
N ASN A 139 12.98 -20.47 -42.31
CA ASN A 139 14.29 -20.88 -41.78
C ASN A 139 15.07 -21.83 -42.71
N HIS A 140 14.38 -22.59 -43.55
CA HIS A 140 14.90 -23.61 -44.46
C HIS A 140 13.97 -23.79 -45.67
N GLU A 141 14.22 -23.03 -46.74
CA GLU A 141 13.61 -23.13 -48.08
C GLU A 141 13.10 -24.54 -48.44
N GLY A 142 11.80 -24.65 -48.73
CA GLY A 142 11.12 -25.89 -49.11
C GLY A 142 10.83 -26.87 -47.97
N ASN A 143 11.36 -26.68 -46.76
CA ASN A 143 11.09 -27.50 -45.58
C ASN A 143 10.07 -26.82 -44.66
N TRP A 144 8.79 -26.97 -45.02
CA TRP A 144 7.64 -26.43 -44.28
C TRP A 144 7.51 -27.04 -42.88
N MET A 145 7.44 -26.16 -41.88
CA MET A 145 7.36 -26.50 -40.45
C MET A 145 6.19 -25.79 -39.79
N SER A 146 5.62 -26.41 -38.74
CA SER A 146 4.66 -25.77 -37.83
C SER A 146 5.34 -24.73 -36.92
N PRO A 147 4.59 -23.92 -36.13
CA PRO A 147 5.18 -22.88 -35.29
C PRO A 147 6.12 -23.44 -34.22
N LYS A 148 5.94 -24.72 -33.85
CA LYS A 148 6.81 -25.48 -32.93
C LYS A 148 7.93 -26.26 -33.63
N GLY A 149 8.28 -25.91 -34.87
CA GLY A 149 9.42 -26.48 -35.61
C GLY A 149 9.25 -27.95 -36.01
N LYS A 150 8.02 -28.45 -36.09
CA LYS A 150 7.73 -29.83 -36.56
C LYS A 150 7.51 -29.84 -38.06
N ASN A 151 8.16 -30.76 -38.78
CA ASN A 151 7.93 -30.96 -40.21
C ASN A 151 6.46 -31.31 -40.52
N VAL A 152 5.94 -30.76 -41.61
CA VAL A 152 4.55 -30.92 -42.05
C VAL A 152 4.39 -32.24 -42.84
N ASN A 153 3.60 -33.18 -42.31
CA ASN A 153 3.41 -34.52 -42.90
C ASN A 153 2.27 -34.62 -43.94
N TYR A 154 1.32 -33.68 -43.93
CA TYR A 154 0.21 -33.60 -44.87
C TYR A 154 0.26 -32.25 -45.58
N THR A 155 0.13 -32.25 -46.90
CA THR A 155 0.17 -31.04 -47.72
C THR A 155 -0.91 -31.08 -48.81
N ASN A 156 -1.58 -29.96 -49.07
CA ASN A 156 -2.62 -29.87 -50.09
C ASN A 156 -2.37 -28.74 -51.12
N TRP A 157 -1.11 -28.57 -51.53
CA TRP A 157 -0.68 -27.56 -52.51
C TRP A 157 -1.45 -27.59 -53.84
N PHE A 158 -1.46 -26.45 -54.55
CA PHE A 158 -2.12 -26.27 -55.82
C PHE A 158 -1.19 -26.47 -57.04
N GLY A 159 -1.15 -27.70 -57.57
CA GLY A 159 -0.57 -27.97 -58.89
C GLY A 159 0.96 -27.92 -58.94
N ILE A 160 1.53 -26.72 -58.95
CA ILE A 160 2.99 -26.48 -58.97
C ILE A 160 3.50 -25.92 -57.62
N GLU A 161 2.62 -25.40 -56.75
CA GLU A 161 3.05 -24.84 -55.45
C GLU A 161 3.72 -25.91 -54.56
N PRO A 162 4.69 -25.53 -53.70
CA PRO A 162 5.23 -24.17 -53.53
C PRO A 162 6.18 -23.75 -54.67
N ASN A 163 6.09 -22.49 -55.12
CA ASN A 163 6.87 -21.98 -56.26
C ASN A 163 7.65 -20.66 -56.01
N GLY A 164 7.28 -19.83 -55.03
CA GLY A 164 7.83 -18.48 -54.83
C GLY A 164 9.24 -18.42 -54.21
N GLY A 165 9.68 -19.53 -53.62
CA GLY A 165 10.98 -19.68 -52.95
C GLY A 165 11.16 -18.70 -51.78
N ILE A 166 12.40 -18.27 -51.52
CA ILE A 166 12.84 -17.43 -50.38
C ILE A 166 12.07 -16.11 -50.13
N ASN A 167 11.10 -15.76 -50.97
CA ASN A 167 10.21 -14.61 -50.79
C ASN A 167 8.88 -15.01 -50.12
N GLU A 168 8.35 -16.19 -50.44
CA GLU A 168 6.96 -16.60 -50.17
C GLU A 168 6.88 -17.62 -49.02
N ASN A 169 7.53 -17.27 -47.92
CA ASN A 169 7.87 -18.17 -46.81
C ASN A 169 6.69 -18.57 -45.88
N CYS A 170 5.45 -18.24 -46.25
CA CYS A 170 4.23 -18.47 -45.47
C CYS A 170 3.15 -19.12 -46.33
N ALA A 171 2.25 -19.90 -45.72
CA ALA A 171 1.21 -20.60 -46.48
C ALA A 171 -0.18 -19.98 -46.25
N GLY A 172 -0.96 -19.92 -47.33
CA GLY A 172 -2.39 -19.60 -47.31
C GLY A 172 -3.24 -20.72 -47.90
N VAL A 173 -4.54 -20.73 -47.60
CA VAL A 173 -5.54 -21.65 -48.16
C VAL A 173 -6.72 -20.88 -48.76
N LEU A 174 -7.04 -21.17 -50.03
CA LEU A 174 -8.20 -20.59 -50.71
C LEU A 174 -9.49 -21.39 -50.45
N GLY A 175 -10.64 -20.79 -50.80
CA GLY A 175 -11.99 -21.37 -50.81
C GLY A 175 -12.19 -22.76 -51.45
N THR A 176 -11.16 -23.32 -52.09
CA THR A 176 -11.11 -24.68 -52.66
C THR A 176 -10.43 -25.71 -51.73
N GLY A 177 -10.00 -25.31 -50.54
CA GLY A 177 -9.19 -26.11 -49.62
C GLY A 177 -7.73 -26.30 -50.07
N LYS A 178 -7.32 -25.67 -51.18
CA LYS A 178 -5.99 -25.78 -51.78
C LYS A 178 -5.02 -24.73 -51.25
N TRP A 179 -3.79 -25.18 -50.98
CA TRP A 179 -2.74 -24.37 -50.34
C TRP A 179 -1.86 -23.70 -51.38
N TYR A 180 -1.38 -22.51 -51.04
CA TYR A 180 -0.45 -21.68 -51.81
C TYR A 180 0.62 -21.16 -50.86
N ASP A 181 1.86 -21.11 -51.32
CA ASP A 181 2.89 -20.30 -50.70
C ASP A 181 2.65 -18.83 -51.09
N ILE A 182 2.90 -17.93 -50.14
CA ILE A 182 2.65 -16.50 -50.25
C ILE A 182 3.66 -15.72 -49.41
N MET A 183 3.91 -14.48 -49.78
CA MET A 183 4.67 -13.54 -48.94
C MET A 183 4.06 -13.46 -47.53
N CYS A 184 4.92 -13.49 -46.51
CA CYS A 184 4.55 -13.22 -45.12
C CYS A 184 4.29 -11.71 -44.89
N ASP A 185 3.45 -11.09 -45.72
CA ASP A 185 3.13 -9.67 -45.60
C ASP A 185 2.04 -9.41 -44.54
N GLY A 186 1.82 -8.15 -44.22
CA GLY A 186 0.86 -7.75 -43.19
C GLY A 186 -0.61 -7.83 -43.61
N THR A 187 -0.96 -8.65 -44.61
CA THR A 187 -2.34 -8.71 -45.12
C THR A 187 -3.30 -9.30 -44.07
N PRO A 188 -4.46 -8.66 -43.82
CA PRO A 188 -5.44 -9.18 -42.89
C PRO A 188 -6.25 -10.29 -43.55
N LEU A 189 -5.86 -11.53 -43.32
CA LEU A 189 -6.61 -12.73 -43.70
C LEU A 189 -7.14 -13.41 -42.43
N CYS A 190 -8.18 -14.22 -42.53
CA CYS A 190 -8.67 -14.99 -41.39
C CYS A 190 -7.76 -16.20 -41.10
N ALA A 191 -7.82 -16.75 -39.90
CA ALA A 191 -7.12 -17.98 -39.53
C ALA A 191 -7.95 -18.88 -38.60
N ALA A 192 -7.45 -20.10 -38.41
CA ALA A 192 -7.87 -21.01 -37.36
C ALA A 192 -6.68 -21.31 -36.43
N CYS A 193 -6.96 -21.55 -35.16
CA CYS A 193 -5.98 -22.07 -34.20
C CYS A 193 -6.06 -23.60 -34.15
N ARG A 194 -4.95 -24.27 -33.84
CA ARG A 194 -5.00 -25.65 -33.32
C ARG A 194 -4.93 -25.60 -31.80
N LEU A 195 -6.00 -26.04 -31.14
CA LEU A 195 -6.14 -26.04 -29.69
C LEU A 195 -5.84 -27.43 -29.14
N TYR A 196 -5.14 -27.49 -28.01
CA TYR A 196 -4.67 -28.74 -27.40
C TYR A 196 -5.65 -29.32 -26.36
N THR A 197 -6.46 -28.46 -25.77
CA THR A 197 -7.53 -28.75 -24.82
C THR A 197 -8.69 -27.79 -25.10
N ARG A 198 -9.90 -28.06 -24.58
CA ARG A 198 -10.98 -27.05 -24.64
C ARG A 198 -10.69 -25.89 -23.67
N PRO A 199 -10.48 -24.65 -24.16
CA PRO A 199 -10.14 -23.52 -23.30
C PRO A 199 -11.28 -23.19 -22.33
N ARG A 200 -10.89 -22.80 -21.10
CA ARG A 200 -11.78 -22.41 -20.01
C ARG A 200 -11.48 -20.96 -19.63
N LEU A 201 -12.50 -20.11 -19.67
CA LEU A 201 -12.38 -18.69 -19.33
C LEU A 201 -12.90 -18.43 -17.93
N ARG A 202 -12.17 -17.64 -17.14
CA ARG A 202 -12.69 -16.93 -15.95
C ARG A 202 -13.22 -15.55 -16.37
N LEU A 203 -14.28 -15.08 -15.69
CA LEU A 203 -14.84 -13.74 -15.90
C LEU A 203 -14.66 -12.87 -14.64
N ARG A 204 -14.05 -11.70 -14.80
CA ARG A 204 -13.86 -10.69 -13.73
C ARG A 204 -14.44 -9.32 -14.12
N GLY A 205 -14.69 -8.47 -13.13
CA GLY A 205 -15.18 -7.09 -13.30
C GLY A 205 -16.69 -6.88 -13.16
N ILE A 206 -17.47 -7.96 -12.98
CA ILE A 206 -18.92 -7.84 -12.80
C ILE A 206 -19.22 -7.11 -11.49
N CYS A 207 -20.06 -6.08 -11.55
CA CYS A 207 -20.50 -5.35 -10.36
C CYS A 207 -21.49 -6.18 -9.53
N LEU A 208 -20.95 -6.85 -8.50
CA LEU A 208 -21.57 -7.82 -7.56
C LEU A 208 -21.55 -9.28 -8.01
N ASN A 209 -21.19 -10.15 -7.06
CA ASN A 209 -21.44 -11.60 -7.10
C ASN A 209 -22.96 -11.83 -7.15
N ASN A 210 -23.50 -12.21 -8.31
CA ASN A 210 -24.94 -12.27 -8.55
C ASN A 210 -25.34 -13.63 -9.14
N GLU A 211 -26.49 -14.17 -8.76
CA GLU A 211 -26.94 -15.53 -9.10
C GLU A 211 -27.36 -15.70 -10.60
N TYR A 212 -27.01 -14.74 -11.47
CA TYR A 212 -27.44 -14.66 -12.88
C TYR A 212 -26.30 -14.58 -13.92
N VAL A 213 -25.03 -14.57 -13.48
CA VAL A 213 -23.88 -14.49 -14.40
C VAL A 213 -22.85 -15.52 -13.97
N ASP A 214 -22.44 -16.38 -14.90
CA ASP A 214 -21.40 -17.36 -14.64
C ASP A 214 -20.03 -16.66 -14.51
N HIS A 215 -19.20 -17.16 -13.59
CA HIS A 215 -17.80 -16.74 -13.43
C HIS A 215 -16.84 -17.61 -14.24
N SER A 216 -17.34 -18.67 -14.90
CA SER A 216 -16.54 -19.63 -15.66
C SER A 216 -17.28 -20.10 -16.91
N TYR A 217 -16.61 -20.05 -18.06
CA TYR A 217 -17.16 -20.42 -19.38
C TYR A 217 -16.24 -21.42 -20.09
N VAL A 218 -16.80 -22.22 -21.01
CA VAL A 218 -16.06 -23.18 -21.84
C VAL A 218 -16.41 -22.95 -23.31
N LEU A 219 -15.43 -23.06 -24.20
CA LEU A 219 -15.64 -22.97 -25.65
C LEU A 219 -16.63 -24.05 -26.14
N HIS A 220 -17.72 -23.59 -26.76
CA HIS A 220 -18.79 -24.42 -27.30
C HIS A 220 -18.34 -25.15 -28.57
N PRO A 221 -18.65 -26.46 -28.76
CA PRO A 221 -18.14 -27.24 -29.88
C PRO A 221 -18.71 -26.80 -31.25
N ASP A 222 -19.99 -26.44 -31.31
CA ASP A 222 -20.65 -26.01 -32.55
C ASP A 222 -20.49 -24.49 -32.81
N SER A 223 -19.27 -23.96 -32.71
CA SER A 223 -18.93 -22.52 -32.79
C SER A 223 -18.96 -21.93 -34.21
N HIS A 224 -20.02 -22.23 -34.98
CA HIS A 224 -20.17 -21.82 -36.38
C HIS A 224 -20.21 -20.29 -36.57
N ASP A 225 -20.79 -19.57 -35.60
CA ASP A 225 -20.82 -18.10 -35.55
C ASP A 225 -19.57 -17.51 -34.88
N GLY A 226 -18.43 -18.20 -34.99
CA GLY A 226 -17.15 -17.82 -34.39
C GLY A 226 -17.10 -18.15 -32.89
N LEU A 227 -16.13 -17.56 -32.17
CA LEU A 227 -15.91 -17.88 -30.76
C LEU A 227 -17.20 -17.75 -29.92
N HIS A 228 -17.64 -18.87 -29.36
CA HIS A 228 -18.84 -18.98 -28.53
C HIS A 228 -18.46 -19.71 -27.25
N PHE A 229 -18.66 -19.06 -26.09
CA PHE A 229 -18.33 -19.60 -24.77
C PHE A 229 -19.60 -19.76 -23.93
N THR A 230 -19.86 -20.97 -23.46
CA THR A 230 -21.05 -21.32 -22.67
C THR A 230 -20.69 -21.47 -21.20
N GLY A 231 -21.47 -20.82 -20.34
CA GLY A 231 -21.38 -20.88 -18.89
C GLY A 231 -22.02 -22.15 -18.30
N PHE A 232 -21.99 -22.27 -16.97
CA PHE A 232 -22.53 -23.44 -16.27
C PHE A 232 -24.03 -23.36 -16.00
N THR A 233 -24.59 -22.16 -15.83
CA THR A 233 -26.02 -21.96 -15.52
C THR A 233 -26.87 -21.87 -16.79
N ASP A 234 -26.98 -20.66 -17.35
CA ASP A 234 -27.61 -20.34 -18.64
C ASP A 234 -26.99 -19.03 -19.21
N ALA A 235 -25.71 -18.72 -18.94
CA ALA A 235 -25.03 -17.52 -19.44
C ALA A 235 -24.09 -17.86 -20.63
N ASP A 236 -24.23 -17.16 -21.75
CA ASP A 236 -23.41 -17.38 -22.96
C ASP A 236 -22.69 -16.08 -23.37
N VAL A 237 -21.45 -16.19 -23.86
CA VAL A 237 -20.74 -15.11 -24.56
C VAL A 237 -20.51 -15.54 -26.01
N ARG A 238 -21.17 -14.86 -26.95
CA ARG A 238 -21.13 -15.21 -28.38
C ARG A 238 -21.25 -13.99 -29.29
N ARG A 239 -20.86 -14.13 -30.55
CA ARG A 239 -21.01 -13.08 -31.56
C ARG A 239 -22.41 -13.15 -32.19
N LEU A 240 -23.06 -12.01 -32.40
CA LEU A 240 -24.33 -11.83 -33.11
C LEU A 240 -24.25 -10.55 -33.92
N ASP A 241 -24.79 -10.51 -35.13
CA ASP A 241 -24.82 -9.31 -36.01
C ASP A 241 -23.46 -8.57 -36.16
N GLY A 242 -22.34 -9.29 -35.97
CA GLY A 242 -20.97 -8.79 -36.01
C GLY A 242 -20.34 -8.40 -34.66
N GLN A 243 -21.12 -8.15 -33.60
CA GLN A 243 -20.65 -7.75 -32.27
C GLN A 243 -20.73 -8.89 -31.24
N TYR A 244 -19.94 -8.82 -30.16
CA TYR A 244 -19.99 -9.79 -29.06
C TYR A 244 -20.99 -9.38 -27.97
N TYR A 245 -21.81 -10.35 -27.54
CA TYR A 245 -22.84 -10.17 -26.51
C TYR A 245 -22.63 -11.18 -25.39
N ALA A 246 -22.69 -10.70 -24.14
CA ALA A 246 -22.93 -11.54 -22.99
C ALA A 246 -24.45 -11.64 -22.77
N LEU A 247 -24.99 -12.85 -22.79
CA LEU A 247 -26.42 -13.15 -22.84
C LEU A 247 -26.84 -14.02 -21.65
N ILE A 248 -28.10 -13.92 -21.23
CA ILE A 248 -28.75 -14.96 -20.41
C ILE A 248 -29.75 -15.72 -21.30
N SER A 249 -29.57 -17.03 -21.41
CA SER A 249 -30.37 -17.99 -22.19
C SER A 249 -31.67 -18.39 -21.48
N GLY A 250 -32.31 -17.45 -20.78
CA GLY A 250 -33.50 -17.66 -19.94
C GLY A 250 -34.81 -17.87 -20.71
N GLY A 251 -34.77 -18.61 -21.83
CA GLY A 251 -35.89 -18.76 -22.79
C GLY A 251 -36.23 -17.50 -23.59
N LYS A 252 -35.49 -16.41 -23.36
CA LYS A 252 -35.43 -15.19 -24.18
C LYS A 252 -34.00 -14.68 -24.08
N GLU A 253 -33.38 -14.42 -25.23
CA GLU A 253 -32.00 -13.96 -25.30
C GLU A 253 -31.95 -12.49 -24.85
N VAL A 254 -31.51 -12.25 -23.61
CA VAL A 254 -31.41 -10.91 -23.03
C VAL A 254 -29.94 -10.54 -22.88
N PRO A 255 -29.47 -9.45 -23.53
CA PRO A 255 -28.10 -8.99 -23.35
C PRO A 255 -27.88 -8.42 -21.96
N ILE A 256 -26.88 -8.95 -21.28
CA ILE A 256 -26.31 -8.45 -20.04
C ILE A 256 -25.50 -7.18 -20.36
N ALA A 257 -24.56 -7.34 -21.29
CA ALA A 257 -23.67 -6.30 -21.80
C ALA A 257 -23.26 -6.62 -23.25
N ILE A 258 -22.82 -5.59 -23.99
CA ILE A 258 -22.30 -5.69 -25.36
C ILE A 258 -20.84 -5.25 -25.35
N LEU A 259 -19.95 -5.97 -26.04
CA LEU A 259 -18.57 -5.56 -26.24
C LEU A 259 -18.53 -4.23 -27.02
N SER A 260 -17.80 -3.23 -26.52
CA SER A 260 -17.82 -1.86 -27.04
C SER A 260 -16.93 -1.73 -28.29
N ASP A 261 -17.31 -2.45 -29.36
CA ASP A 261 -16.56 -2.55 -30.61
C ASP A 261 -17.04 -1.52 -31.65
N VAL A 262 -16.10 -0.71 -32.14
CA VAL A 262 -16.32 0.35 -33.14
C VAL A 262 -16.23 -0.18 -34.58
N ASN A 263 -15.48 -1.27 -34.82
CA ASN A 263 -15.10 -1.73 -36.16
C ASN A 263 -15.57 -3.16 -36.51
N GLY A 264 -16.06 -3.94 -35.53
CA GLY A 264 -16.52 -5.32 -35.72
C GLY A 264 -15.41 -6.38 -35.67
N SER A 265 -14.23 -6.02 -35.15
CA SER A 265 -13.01 -6.84 -35.09
C SER A 265 -12.48 -7.09 -33.67
N ALA A 266 -13.24 -6.73 -32.64
CA ALA A 266 -12.78 -6.86 -31.25
C ALA A 266 -12.71 -8.34 -30.81
N PHE A 267 -11.63 -8.68 -30.11
CA PHE A 267 -11.42 -10.00 -29.52
C PHE A 267 -12.05 -10.02 -28.12
N PRO A 268 -12.91 -10.99 -27.78
CA PRO A 268 -13.69 -10.95 -26.54
C PRO A 268 -12.89 -11.36 -25.29
N ILE A 269 -11.67 -11.88 -25.47
CA ILE A 269 -10.73 -12.30 -24.42
C ILE A 269 -9.77 -11.13 -24.14
N GLY A 270 -9.26 -11.04 -22.92
CA GLY A 270 -8.53 -9.89 -22.42
C GLY A 270 -9.43 -8.89 -21.70
N ARG A 271 -8.87 -7.73 -21.37
CA ARG A 271 -9.56 -6.66 -20.62
C ARG A 271 -10.22 -5.70 -21.59
N ASN A 272 -11.55 -5.74 -21.60
CA ASN A 272 -12.35 -5.04 -22.60
C ASN A 272 -13.39 -4.13 -21.94
N LEU A 273 -13.85 -3.10 -22.68
CA LEU A 273 -14.99 -2.27 -22.29
C LEU A 273 -16.29 -2.87 -22.78
N TRP A 274 -17.28 -3.02 -21.91
CA TRP A 274 -18.59 -3.60 -22.20
C TRP A 274 -19.72 -2.67 -21.75
N ASP A 275 -20.64 -2.34 -22.65
CA ASP A 275 -21.79 -1.48 -22.37
C ASP A 275 -22.92 -2.27 -21.70
N VAL A 276 -23.15 -2.01 -20.41
CA VAL A 276 -24.17 -2.72 -19.60
C VAL A 276 -25.58 -2.36 -20.09
N LYS A 277 -26.36 -3.39 -20.45
CA LYS A 277 -27.75 -3.26 -20.87
C LYS A 277 -28.73 -3.72 -19.78
N LEU A 278 -28.31 -4.59 -18.86
CA LEU A 278 -29.14 -5.11 -17.76
C LEU A 278 -28.68 -4.57 -16.39
N GLU A 279 -29.33 -3.51 -15.89
CA GLU A 279 -29.05 -2.91 -14.55
C GLU A 279 -29.06 -3.92 -13.39
N LYS A 280 -29.85 -5.00 -13.49
CA LYS A 280 -29.88 -6.06 -12.48
C LYS A 280 -28.57 -6.84 -12.36
N ALA A 281 -27.76 -6.88 -13.42
CA ALA A 281 -26.47 -7.56 -13.42
C ALA A 281 -25.35 -6.68 -12.83
N CYS A 282 -25.55 -5.35 -12.73
CA CYS A 282 -24.58 -4.42 -12.16
C CYS A 282 -25.25 -3.35 -11.27
N PRO A 283 -25.80 -3.68 -10.08
CA PRO A 283 -26.53 -2.72 -9.25
C PRO A 283 -25.63 -1.56 -8.78
N GLY A 284 -25.89 -0.36 -9.31
CA GLY A 284 -25.09 0.85 -9.08
C GLY A 284 -24.49 1.43 -10.37
N ALA A 285 -24.25 0.57 -11.38
CA ALA A 285 -24.06 1.02 -12.75
C ALA A 285 -25.39 1.52 -13.33
N LYS A 286 -25.31 2.45 -14.29
CA LYS A 286 -26.50 2.95 -15.02
C LYS A 286 -26.70 2.12 -16.30
N THR A 287 -27.93 1.99 -16.79
CA THR A 287 -28.16 1.52 -18.16
C THR A 287 -27.32 2.32 -19.16
N ASN A 288 -26.57 1.63 -20.02
CA ASN A 288 -25.60 2.21 -20.96
C ASN A 288 -24.44 2.98 -20.30
N SER A 289 -23.96 2.51 -19.13
CA SER A 289 -22.59 2.78 -18.70
C SER A 289 -21.68 1.63 -19.15
N SER A 290 -20.51 1.98 -19.68
CA SER A 290 -19.45 1.04 -20.04
C SER A 290 -18.72 0.61 -18.76
N VAL A 291 -18.49 -0.69 -18.60
CA VAL A 291 -17.71 -1.28 -17.50
C VAL A 291 -16.55 -2.09 -18.07
N VAL A 292 -15.48 -2.23 -17.29
CA VAL A 292 -14.36 -3.10 -17.66
C VAL A 292 -14.69 -4.54 -17.24
N LEU A 293 -14.71 -5.47 -18.20
CA LEU A 293 -14.77 -6.91 -17.93
C LEU A 293 -13.53 -7.59 -18.48
N VAL A 294 -13.02 -8.57 -17.75
CA VAL A 294 -11.91 -9.43 -18.19
C VAL A 294 -12.43 -10.84 -18.43
N LEU A 295 -12.30 -11.33 -19.66
CA LEU A 295 -12.42 -12.76 -19.96
C LEU A 295 -11.00 -13.29 -20.11
N SER A 296 -10.60 -14.22 -19.22
CA SER A 296 -9.20 -14.60 -19.06
C SER A 296 -9.00 -16.11 -19.06
N LEU A 297 -7.92 -16.58 -19.70
CA LEU A 297 -7.43 -17.96 -19.67
C LEU A 297 -6.27 -18.16 -18.68
N CYS A 298 -5.88 -17.08 -17.98
CA CYS A 298 -4.78 -17.08 -17.03
C CYS A 298 -5.20 -17.70 -15.69
N SER A 299 -4.24 -18.30 -15.00
CA SER A 299 -4.44 -18.88 -13.67
C SER A 299 -4.64 -17.81 -12.59
N ASP A 300 -5.08 -18.23 -11.40
CA ASP A 300 -5.29 -17.32 -10.27
C ASP A 300 -4.00 -16.72 -9.68
N GLU A 301 -2.83 -17.14 -10.18
CA GLU A 301 -1.51 -16.57 -9.85
C GLU A 301 -0.92 -15.70 -11.00
N GLU A 302 -1.69 -15.48 -12.08
CA GLU A 302 -1.33 -14.68 -13.26
C GLU A 302 -2.26 -13.46 -13.48
N PHE A 303 -1.65 -12.35 -13.90
CA PHE A 303 -2.32 -11.17 -14.42
C PHE A 303 -2.74 -11.41 -15.88
N THR A 304 -3.89 -10.83 -16.26
CA THR A 304 -4.34 -10.81 -17.66
C THR A 304 -3.98 -9.46 -18.28
N CYS A 305 -3.24 -9.43 -19.39
CA CYS A 305 -3.00 -8.22 -20.17
C CYS A 305 -4.31 -7.75 -20.86
N ASP A 306 -4.37 -6.50 -21.34
CA ASP A 306 -5.52 -5.97 -22.06
C ASP A 306 -5.79 -6.76 -23.36
N SER A 307 -4.72 -7.12 -24.07
CA SER A 307 -4.65 -8.09 -25.18
C SER A 307 -5.19 -9.50 -24.85
N GLY A 308 -5.17 -9.91 -23.57
CA GLY A 308 -5.52 -11.25 -23.11
C GLY A 308 -4.35 -12.21 -22.93
N LEU A 309 -3.11 -11.77 -23.13
CA LEU A 309 -1.92 -12.52 -22.69
C LEU A 309 -1.87 -12.68 -21.16
N CYS A 310 -1.05 -13.63 -20.69
CA CYS A 310 -0.88 -13.93 -19.28
C CYS A 310 0.56 -13.67 -18.84
N VAL A 311 0.73 -12.89 -17.77
CA VAL A 311 2.03 -12.61 -17.13
C VAL A 311 1.92 -12.87 -15.62
N PRO A 312 3.02 -13.13 -14.88
CA PRO A 312 2.95 -13.39 -13.45
C PRO A 312 2.34 -12.22 -12.67
N LEU A 313 1.55 -12.48 -11.62
CA LEU A 313 1.05 -11.40 -10.73
C LEU A 313 2.17 -10.58 -10.06
N SER A 314 3.41 -11.08 -10.05
CA SER A 314 4.58 -10.36 -9.54
C SER A 314 5.18 -9.33 -10.51
N SER A 315 4.91 -9.41 -11.82
CA SER A 315 5.38 -8.42 -12.81
C SER A 315 4.54 -7.15 -12.80
N ARG A 316 3.29 -7.23 -12.33
CA ARG A 316 2.36 -6.10 -12.29
C ARG A 316 2.89 -4.95 -11.44
N CYS A 317 3.11 -3.80 -12.07
CA CYS A 317 3.64 -2.58 -11.45
C CYS A 317 5.12 -2.64 -11.03
N ASP A 318 5.95 -3.48 -11.68
CA ASP A 318 7.38 -3.60 -11.42
C ASP A 318 8.28 -2.62 -12.23
N ARG A 319 7.69 -1.91 -13.21
CA ARG A 319 8.30 -0.96 -14.16
C ARG A 319 9.00 -1.57 -15.37
N LEU A 320 8.60 -2.77 -15.76
CA LEU A 320 8.95 -3.41 -17.04
C LEU A 320 7.67 -3.66 -17.85
N ASP A 321 7.76 -3.46 -19.17
CA ASP A 321 6.66 -3.77 -20.10
C ASP A 321 6.68 -5.29 -20.41
N ASP A 322 6.12 -6.14 -19.53
CA ASP A 322 6.04 -7.60 -19.70
C ASP A 322 4.85 -8.00 -20.60
N CYS A 323 3.75 -7.22 -20.60
CA CYS A 323 2.65 -7.33 -21.56
C CYS A 323 2.97 -6.66 -22.92
N SER A 324 2.46 -7.22 -24.03
CA SER A 324 2.64 -6.66 -25.39
C SER A 324 2.01 -5.27 -25.62
N ASP A 325 1.19 -4.82 -24.66
CA ASP A 325 0.43 -3.57 -24.62
C ASP A 325 0.79 -2.66 -23.41
N ALA A 326 1.76 -3.08 -22.58
CA ALA A 326 2.16 -2.47 -21.30
C ALA A 326 1.01 -2.28 -20.27
N SER A 327 -0.06 -3.08 -20.34
CA SER A 327 -1.24 -2.97 -19.45
C SER A 327 -1.01 -3.42 -18.00
N ASP A 328 0.05 -4.17 -17.76
CA ASP A 328 0.62 -4.51 -16.46
C ASP A 328 1.08 -3.28 -15.68
N GLU A 329 1.60 -2.25 -16.36
CA GLU A 329 2.03 -0.97 -15.78
C GLU A 329 0.91 0.08 -15.66
N TYR A 330 -0.32 -0.24 -16.06
CA TYR A 330 -1.46 0.68 -15.93
C TYR A 330 -2.20 0.52 -14.58
N ASN A 331 -2.66 1.67 -14.06
CA ASN A 331 -3.41 1.82 -12.80
C ASN A 331 -2.65 1.44 -11.51
N CYS A 332 -1.32 1.56 -11.51
CA CYS A 332 -0.41 1.22 -10.42
C CYS A 332 -0.44 2.16 -9.19
N SER A 333 -1.63 2.36 -8.62
CA SER A 333 -1.85 3.20 -7.42
C SER A 333 -1.51 2.45 -6.12
N VAL A 334 -0.37 2.77 -5.51
CA VAL A 334 0.16 2.06 -4.30
C VAL A 334 -0.83 1.99 -3.12
N VAL A 335 -1.75 2.96 -2.97
CA VAL A 335 -2.69 3.06 -1.84
C VAL A 335 -4.13 3.21 -2.32
N VAL A 336 -5.02 2.34 -1.81
CA VAL A 336 -6.47 2.42 -2.03
C VAL A 336 -7.15 3.00 -0.78
N LEU A 337 -7.82 4.13 -0.94
CA LEU A 337 -8.57 4.79 0.14
C LEU A 337 -10.01 4.27 0.21
N PRO A 338 -10.53 3.88 1.40
CA PRO A 338 -11.94 3.53 1.53
C PRO A 338 -12.83 4.79 1.35
N PRO A 339 -14.08 4.68 0.82
CA PRO A 339 -14.96 5.83 0.55
C PRO A 339 -15.35 6.69 1.78
N TYR A 340 -15.01 6.23 2.99
CA TYR A 340 -15.26 6.87 4.27
C TYR A 340 -13.97 7.27 5.01
N TYR A 341 -12.81 7.28 4.32
CA TYR A 341 -11.54 7.73 4.89
C TYR A 341 -11.63 9.18 5.38
N ARG A 342 -10.95 9.47 6.49
CA ARG A 342 -10.87 10.81 7.10
C ARG A 342 -9.43 11.05 7.55
N HIS A 343 -8.71 11.81 6.74
CA HIS A 343 -7.31 12.17 6.93
C HIS A 343 -7.07 13.06 8.17
N GLU A 344 -8.14 13.70 8.68
CA GLU A 344 -8.13 14.54 9.88
C GLU A 344 -8.15 13.72 11.18
N LEU A 345 -8.45 12.42 11.09
CA LEU A 345 -8.58 11.52 12.24
C LEU A 345 -7.46 10.47 12.23
N PRO A 346 -6.80 10.20 13.38
CA PRO A 346 -5.79 9.15 13.45
C PRO A 346 -6.38 7.77 13.16
N PRO A 347 -5.56 6.83 12.65
CA PRO A 347 -5.92 5.43 12.55
C PRO A 347 -6.46 4.89 13.88
N PRO A 348 -7.52 4.04 13.86
CA PRO A 348 -7.89 3.28 15.04
C PRO A 348 -6.77 2.29 15.34
N SER A 349 -6.50 2.09 16.63
CA SER A 349 -5.43 1.21 17.06
C SER A 349 -5.64 -0.24 16.62
N ILE A 350 -4.53 -0.85 16.23
CA ILE A 350 -4.47 -2.27 15.92
C ILE A 350 -4.38 -3.00 17.25
N SER A 351 -5.31 -3.93 17.50
CA SER A 351 -5.28 -4.71 18.74
C SER A 351 -3.99 -5.52 18.80
N LEU A 352 -3.16 -5.21 19.80
CA LEU A 352 -1.80 -5.74 19.91
C LEU A 352 -1.82 -7.25 20.04
N SER A 353 -0.80 -7.90 19.47
CA SER A 353 -0.63 -9.35 19.60
C SER A 353 -0.50 -9.77 21.06
N PRO A 354 -0.74 -11.05 21.41
CA PRO A 354 -0.62 -11.51 22.80
C PRO A 354 0.74 -11.24 23.45
N ILE A 355 1.81 -11.08 22.66
CA ILE A 355 3.17 -10.79 23.12
C ILE A 355 3.32 -9.29 23.40
N GLU A 356 2.92 -8.44 22.47
CA GLU A 356 2.97 -6.96 22.61
C GLU A 356 2.05 -6.48 23.73
N ARG A 357 0.88 -7.11 23.92
CA ARG A 357 -0.02 -6.81 25.02
C ARG A 357 0.57 -7.15 26.39
N GLU A 358 1.40 -8.21 26.47
CA GLU A 358 2.11 -8.52 27.71
C GLU A 358 3.23 -7.51 27.98
N TYR A 359 3.90 -7.01 26.92
CA TYR A 359 4.87 -5.92 27.03
C TYR A 359 4.20 -4.61 27.50
N MET A 360 3.06 -4.22 26.95
CA MET A 360 2.34 -3.01 27.36
C MET A 360 1.90 -3.03 28.83
N LYS A 361 1.49 -4.19 29.37
CA LYS A 361 1.22 -4.32 30.81
C LYS A 361 2.41 -3.91 31.68
N THR A 362 3.65 -4.14 31.23
CA THR A 362 4.86 -3.74 31.99
C THR A 362 5.09 -2.23 32.00
N ILE A 363 4.58 -1.51 30.99
CA ILE A 363 4.71 -0.05 30.86
C ILE A 363 3.66 0.67 31.70
N PHE A 364 2.42 0.18 31.72
CA PHE A 364 1.27 0.87 32.36
C PHE A 364 0.90 0.37 33.77
N ALA A 365 1.70 -0.52 34.39
CA ALA A 365 1.41 -1.20 35.66
C ALA A 365 1.22 -0.30 36.91
N SER A 366 1.38 1.04 36.82
CA SER A 366 1.35 1.96 37.97
C SER A 366 0.02 2.68 38.23
N SER A 367 -0.97 2.62 37.33
CA SER A 367 -2.27 3.30 37.50
C SER A 367 -3.30 2.41 38.20
N SER A 368 -3.24 2.35 39.53
CA SER A 368 -4.19 1.58 40.34
C SER A 368 -5.56 2.26 40.45
N HIS A 369 -6.45 2.05 39.47
CA HIS A 369 -7.89 2.20 39.71
C HIS A 369 -8.73 1.22 38.89
N ASP A 370 -9.51 0.40 39.60
CA ASP A 370 -10.34 -0.66 39.04
C ASP A 370 -11.58 -0.11 38.32
N LYS A 371 -11.59 -0.21 36.98
CA LYS A 371 -12.79 -0.06 36.12
C LYS A 371 -12.57 -0.67 34.73
N LEU A 372 -13.08 -1.88 34.52
CA LEU A 372 -13.02 -2.55 33.23
C LEU A 372 -14.03 -1.94 32.23
N GLN A 373 -13.58 -0.99 31.41
CA GLN A 373 -14.13 -0.71 30.08
C GLN A 373 -13.07 -1.05 29.04
N GLU A 374 -13.46 -1.17 27.77
CA GLU A 374 -12.56 -1.54 26.67
C GLU A 374 -11.51 -0.44 26.44
N GLU A 375 -10.37 -0.56 27.11
CA GLU A 375 -9.21 0.30 26.93
C GLU A 375 -8.67 0.13 25.51
N THR A 376 -9.00 1.08 24.64
CA THR A 376 -8.39 1.20 23.32
C THR A 376 -6.90 1.47 23.50
N GLU A 377 -6.06 0.50 23.14
CA GLU A 377 -4.60 0.65 23.13
C GLU A 377 -4.24 1.89 22.26
N PRO A 378 -3.23 2.70 22.60
CA PRO A 378 -2.90 3.90 21.80
C PRO A 378 -2.24 3.52 20.47
N LEU A 379 -2.43 4.35 19.44
CA LEU A 379 -1.67 4.25 18.20
C LEU A 379 -0.19 4.58 18.47
N LEU A 380 0.70 3.66 18.12
CA LEU A 380 2.14 3.85 18.23
C LEU A 380 2.67 4.52 16.95
N VAL A 381 3.27 5.69 17.11
CA VAL A 381 4.08 6.35 16.08
C VAL A 381 5.54 6.23 16.50
N TYR A 382 6.30 5.42 15.76
CA TYR A 382 7.73 5.28 15.96
C TYR A 382 8.46 6.44 15.29
N LEU A 383 9.48 6.98 15.96
CA LEU A 383 10.28 8.09 15.50
C LEU A 383 11.77 7.74 15.56
N HIS A 384 12.48 8.06 14.48
CA HIS A 384 13.93 7.96 14.36
C HIS A 384 14.49 9.29 13.83
N LEU A 385 15.55 9.80 14.47
CA LEU A 385 16.32 10.96 13.98
C LEU A 385 17.73 10.53 13.55
N ASP A 386 18.11 10.81 12.31
CA ASP A 386 19.52 10.80 11.90
C ASP A 386 20.06 12.23 11.88
N ILE A 387 20.94 12.56 12.83
CA ILE A 387 21.53 13.89 12.96
C ILE A 387 22.78 13.96 12.07
N THR A 388 22.59 14.57 10.90
CA THR A 388 23.61 14.67 9.85
C THR A 388 24.67 15.74 10.14
N ALA A 389 24.32 16.86 10.79
CA ALA A 389 25.26 17.88 11.22
C ALA A 389 24.74 18.75 12.38
N VAL A 390 25.66 19.27 13.20
CA VAL A 390 25.40 20.47 14.02
C VAL A 390 26.07 21.63 13.29
N THR A 391 25.26 22.51 12.71
CA THR A 391 25.72 23.56 11.80
C THR A 391 26.16 24.82 12.54
N SER A 392 25.55 25.11 13.70
CA SER A 392 26.00 26.20 14.59
C SER A 392 25.72 25.89 16.07
N LEU A 393 26.49 26.52 16.96
CA LEU A 393 26.24 26.56 18.41
C LEU A 393 26.59 27.98 18.87
N ASN A 394 25.59 28.80 19.17
CA ASN A 394 25.74 30.23 19.43
C ASN A 394 25.55 30.53 20.93
N VAL A 395 26.69 30.76 21.58
CA VAL A 395 26.79 30.98 23.03
C VAL A 395 26.20 32.32 23.49
N LEU A 396 26.03 33.30 22.59
CA LEU A 396 25.46 34.61 22.91
C LEU A 396 23.92 34.57 22.94
N ASN A 397 23.31 33.85 22.00
CA ASN A 397 21.86 33.73 21.88
C ASN A 397 21.27 32.55 22.68
N MET A 398 22.11 31.66 23.23
CA MET A 398 21.69 30.41 23.89
C MET A 398 20.88 29.50 22.94
N GLU A 399 21.45 29.25 21.76
CA GLU A 399 20.81 28.51 20.66
C GLU A 399 21.82 27.60 19.93
N PHE A 400 21.32 26.59 19.22
CA PHE A 400 22.12 25.71 18.36
C PHE A 400 21.32 25.30 17.13
N THR A 401 21.98 25.18 15.98
CA THR A 401 21.35 24.83 14.70
C THR A 401 21.77 23.43 14.28
N VAL A 402 20.81 22.59 13.90
CA VAL A 402 21.00 21.17 13.61
C VAL A 402 20.33 20.79 12.30
N GLU A 403 21.04 20.01 11.49
CA GLU A 403 20.57 19.43 10.23
C GLU A 403 20.35 17.92 10.42
N PHE A 404 19.11 17.46 10.27
CA PHE A 404 18.70 16.10 10.62
C PHE A 404 17.59 15.56 9.72
N LEU A 405 17.55 14.24 9.56
CA LEU A 405 16.47 13.52 8.88
C LEU A 405 15.50 12.97 9.93
N VAL A 406 14.22 13.32 9.84
CA VAL A 406 13.14 12.68 10.60
C VAL A 406 12.59 11.52 9.79
N ARG A 407 12.54 10.33 10.39
CA ARG A 407 11.72 9.21 9.91
C ARG A 407 10.63 8.94 10.95
N LEU A 408 9.37 9.11 10.54
CA LEU A 408 8.21 8.62 11.30
C LEU A 408 7.72 7.32 10.69
N SER A 409 7.21 6.41 11.53
CA SER A 409 6.69 5.11 11.12
C SER A 409 5.42 4.77 11.90
N TRP A 410 4.34 4.44 11.18
CA TRP A 410 3.04 4.08 11.75
C TRP A 410 2.33 3.04 10.87
N ARG A 411 1.19 2.53 11.34
CA ARG A 411 0.31 1.62 10.61
C ARG A 411 -1.09 2.23 10.54
N ASP A 412 -1.80 2.02 9.44
CA ASP A 412 -3.19 2.49 9.28
C ASP A 412 -4.07 1.33 8.82
N SER A 413 -4.80 0.75 9.78
CA SER A 413 -5.71 -0.37 9.58
C SER A 413 -6.89 -0.08 8.64
N ARG A 414 -7.10 1.19 8.26
CA ARG A 414 -8.12 1.63 7.29
C ARG A 414 -7.64 1.53 5.84
N LEU A 415 -6.32 1.41 5.61
CA LEU A 415 -5.74 1.40 4.27
C LEU A 415 -5.56 -0.02 3.74
N THR A 416 -5.78 -0.16 2.44
CA THR A 416 -5.31 -1.31 1.65
C THR A 416 -4.29 -0.79 0.65
N PHE A 417 -3.15 -1.46 0.57
CA PHE A 417 -2.14 -1.21 -0.45
C PHE A 417 -2.27 -2.27 -1.54
N ILE A 418 -1.87 -1.95 -2.78
CA ILE A 418 -1.86 -2.94 -3.88
C ILE A 418 -0.49 -3.04 -4.52
N ASN A 419 -0.17 -4.24 -5.00
CA ASN A 419 0.99 -4.55 -5.85
C ASN A 419 2.33 -4.07 -5.23
N LEU A 420 2.49 -4.22 -3.91
CA LEU A 420 3.70 -3.81 -3.20
C LEU A 420 4.91 -4.66 -3.63
N ALA A 421 5.95 -4.01 -4.15
CA ALA A 421 7.25 -4.61 -4.40
C ALA A 421 8.02 -4.90 -3.09
N ASP A 422 9.08 -5.71 -3.20
CA ASP A 422 9.95 -6.06 -2.06
C ASP A 422 10.93 -4.94 -1.66
N ASP A 423 11.23 -3.98 -2.56
CA ASP A 423 11.99 -2.76 -2.23
C ASP A 423 11.03 -1.61 -1.88
N PRO A 424 11.05 -1.07 -0.64
CA PRO A 424 10.23 0.07 -0.23
C PRO A 424 10.44 1.35 -1.05
N ASN A 425 11.55 1.50 -1.79
CA ASN A 425 11.76 2.63 -2.69
C ASN A 425 10.88 2.59 -3.95
N LEU A 426 10.41 1.41 -4.35
CA LEU A 426 9.46 1.27 -5.44
C LEU A 426 8.04 1.62 -4.96
N ASN A 427 7.72 1.25 -3.71
CA ASN A 427 6.45 1.52 -3.00
C ASN A 427 6.29 2.98 -2.51
N GLN A 428 6.78 3.96 -3.28
CA GLN A 428 6.66 5.38 -2.91
C GLN A 428 5.26 5.91 -3.24
N VAL A 429 4.62 6.53 -2.25
CA VAL A 429 3.31 7.17 -2.40
C VAL A 429 3.48 8.53 -3.10
N PRO A 430 2.73 8.82 -4.18
CA PRO A 430 2.71 10.15 -4.82
C PRO A 430 2.35 11.27 -3.84
N LEU A 431 2.88 12.48 -4.05
CA LEU A 431 2.75 13.61 -3.11
C LEU A 431 1.30 14.08 -2.93
N ASP A 432 0.54 14.13 -4.01
CA ASP A 432 -0.89 14.45 -4.02
C ASP A 432 -1.67 13.44 -3.17
N LEU A 433 -1.47 12.14 -3.39
CA LEU A 433 -2.08 11.08 -2.60
C LEU A 433 -1.62 11.12 -1.13
N ALA A 434 -0.33 11.32 -0.88
CA ALA A 434 0.24 11.44 0.46
C ALA A 434 -0.34 12.62 1.25
N SER A 435 -0.67 13.74 0.60
CA SER A 435 -1.34 14.88 1.22
C SER A 435 -2.79 14.59 1.66
N THR A 436 -3.40 13.52 1.14
CA THR A 436 -4.75 13.05 1.52
C THR A 436 -4.73 11.90 2.53
N LEU A 437 -3.56 11.45 2.98
CA LEU A 437 -3.41 10.48 4.07
C LEU A 437 -3.38 11.17 5.43
N TRP A 438 -3.83 10.47 6.48
CA TRP A 438 -3.45 10.88 7.84
C TRP A 438 -1.93 10.68 8.01
N THR A 439 -1.23 11.74 8.39
CA THR A 439 0.21 11.73 8.70
C THR A 439 0.45 12.31 10.10
N PRO A 440 1.41 11.80 10.88
CA PRO A 440 1.64 12.30 12.24
C PRO A 440 2.32 13.68 12.26
N GLU A 441 1.74 14.60 13.01
CA GLU A 441 2.25 15.95 13.27
C GLU A 441 3.07 15.97 14.57
N VAL A 442 4.39 16.07 14.44
CA VAL A 442 5.34 16.23 15.55
C VAL A 442 5.87 17.66 15.52
N THR A 443 5.55 18.44 16.55
CA THR A 443 6.06 19.80 16.74
C THR A 443 7.41 19.79 17.45
N PHE A 444 8.31 20.66 17.00
CA PHE A 444 9.63 20.85 17.60
C PHE A 444 9.54 21.92 18.69
N TYR A 445 9.16 21.52 19.91
CA TYR A 445 8.66 22.40 20.96
C TYR A 445 9.63 23.50 21.41
N ASN A 446 10.95 23.23 21.42
CA ASN A 446 11.98 24.21 21.75
C ASN A 446 12.71 24.81 20.53
N ALA A 447 12.17 24.63 19.33
CA ALA A 447 12.67 25.30 18.13
C ALA A 447 12.33 26.81 18.13
N GLN A 448 13.03 27.57 17.30
CA GLN A 448 12.68 28.97 17.01
C GLN A 448 11.63 29.03 15.91
N GLY A 449 10.42 29.49 16.27
CA GLY A 449 9.26 29.53 15.38
C GLY A 449 8.45 28.23 15.40
N ASN A 450 7.36 28.18 14.63
CA ASN A 450 6.37 27.10 14.67
C ASN A 450 6.79 25.89 13.82
N SER A 451 7.99 25.35 14.05
CA SER A 451 8.52 24.20 13.30
C SER A 451 7.82 22.89 13.69
N HIS A 452 7.32 22.15 12.69
CA HIS A 452 6.57 20.89 12.86
C HIS A 452 6.75 19.99 11.63
N THR A 453 6.41 18.70 11.75
CA THR A 453 6.40 17.79 10.60
C THR A 453 5.24 18.07 9.66
N LEU A 454 5.51 18.01 8.35
CA LEU A 454 4.57 18.36 7.28
C LEU A 454 4.88 17.58 6.01
N VAL A 455 3.95 17.58 5.05
CA VAL A 455 4.04 16.87 3.77
C VAL A 455 4.23 17.90 2.65
N ASP A 456 5.41 17.91 2.03
CA ASP A 456 5.77 18.77 0.90
C ASP A 456 6.65 18.03 -0.14
N ASP A 457 7.21 18.75 -1.11
CA ASP A 457 8.00 18.21 -2.22
C ASP A 457 9.35 17.59 -1.84
N GLU A 458 9.83 17.79 -0.61
CA GLU A 458 10.99 17.07 -0.06
C GLU A 458 10.59 15.96 0.94
N THR A 459 9.29 15.76 1.20
CA THR A 459 8.78 14.60 1.95
C THR A 459 8.71 13.36 1.06
N ARG A 460 9.29 12.25 1.50
CA ARG A 460 9.07 10.91 0.91
C ARG A 460 8.20 10.07 1.83
N VAL A 461 7.04 9.63 1.34
CA VAL A 461 6.20 8.62 2.01
C VAL A 461 6.33 7.30 1.26
N VAL A 462 6.66 6.21 1.96
CA VAL A 462 6.83 4.87 1.38
C VAL A 462 6.10 3.81 2.20
N VAL A 463 5.67 2.73 1.55
CA VAL A 463 5.08 1.55 2.22
C VAL A 463 6.12 0.44 2.34
N ASP A 464 6.35 -0.04 3.55
CA ASP A 464 7.27 -1.15 3.79
C ASP A 464 6.52 -2.50 3.79
N ARG A 465 6.84 -3.38 2.83
CA ARG A 465 6.19 -4.68 2.67
C ARG A 465 6.64 -5.64 3.80
N LYS A 466 5.67 -6.12 4.57
CA LYS A 466 5.85 -7.01 5.73
C LYS A 466 4.76 -8.07 5.87
N GLY A 467 3.55 -7.80 5.40
CA GLY A 467 2.45 -8.76 5.33
C GLY A 467 2.51 -9.63 4.09
N LEU A 468 1.66 -10.67 4.06
CA LEU A 468 1.43 -11.48 2.86
C LEU A 468 0.30 -10.86 2.02
N PRO A 469 0.36 -10.96 0.67
CA PRO A 469 -0.74 -10.51 -0.18
C PRO A 469 -1.96 -11.42 -0.09
N THR A 470 -3.12 -10.86 -0.42
CA THR A 470 -4.34 -11.58 -0.79
C THR A 470 -4.75 -11.16 -2.20
N ILE A 471 -5.03 -12.13 -3.08
CA ILE A 471 -5.52 -11.84 -4.44
C ILE A 471 -6.88 -11.15 -4.34
N SER A 472 -7.04 -10.04 -5.06
CA SER A 472 -8.28 -9.25 -5.11
C SER A 472 -9.49 -10.08 -5.59
N PRO A 473 -10.73 -9.72 -5.18
CA PRO A 473 -11.93 -10.47 -5.54
C PRO A 473 -12.24 -10.41 -7.05
N HIS A 474 -13.03 -11.37 -7.55
CA HIS A 474 -13.49 -11.43 -8.94
C HIS A 474 -14.25 -10.18 -9.41
N THR A 475 -14.78 -9.38 -8.50
CA THR A 475 -15.40 -8.07 -8.81
C THR A 475 -14.38 -7.01 -9.21
N ASN A 476 -13.07 -7.20 -8.93
CA ASN A 476 -11.99 -6.37 -9.45
C ASN A 476 -11.52 -6.89 -10.83
N PRO A 477 -11.60 -6.07 -11.91
CA PRO A 477 -11.08 -6.41 -13.24
C PRO A 477 -9.58 -6.13 -13.43
N PHE A 478 -8.83 -5.73 -12.40
CA PHE A 478 -7.40 -5.43 -12.50
C PHE A 478 -6.49 -6.41 -11.72
N GLU A 479 -7.07 -7.49 -11.19
CA GLU A 479 -6.32 -8.66 -10.65
C GLU A 479 -5.22 -8.34 -9.63
N ASP A 480 -5.36 -7.25 -8.88
CA ASP A 480 -4.35 -6.76 -7.95
C ASP A 480 -4.06 -7.70 -6.77
N LEU A 481 -2.83 -7.64 -6.26
CA LEU A 481 -2.38 -8.22 -4.99
C LEU A 481 -2.63 -7.22 -3.85
N GLU A 482 -3.63 -7.46 -3.02
CA GLU A 482 -4.01 -6.59 -1.90
C GLU A 482 -3.19 -6.88 -0.64
N TYR A 483 -2.74 -5.83 0.05
CA TYR A 483 -1.92 -5.86 1.27
C TYR A 483 -2.56 -5.01 2.37
N SER A 484 -2.76 -5.57 3.57
CA SER A 484 -3.40 -4.83 4.66
C SER A 484 -2.45 -3.81 5.33
N GLY A 485 -2.93 -2.58 5.54
CA GLY A 485 -2.24 -1.56 6.35
C GLY A 485 -2.15 -1.87 7.85
N VAL A 486 -2.71 -3.00 8.30
CA VAL A 486 -2.46 -3.58 9.62
C VAL A 486 -1.05 -4.19 9.72
N GLU A 487 -0.57 -4.84 8.65
CA GLU A 487 0.70 -5.57 8.66
C GLU A 487 1.86 -4.74 8.08
N ASN A 488 1.57 -3.90 7.09
CA ASN A 488 2.55 -3.13 6.31
C ASN A 488 2.59 -1.67 6.80
N PRO A 489 3.67 -1.19 7.45
CA PRO A 489 3.74 0.17 7.95
C PRO A 489 4.04 1.20 6.84
N LEU A 490 3.55 2.42 7.06
CA LEU A 490 3.96 3.62 6.34
C LEU A 490 5.21 4.20 7.00
N HIS A 491 6.12 4.72 6.18
CA HIS A 491 7.24 5.54 6.63
C HIS A 491 7.18 6.92 5.95
N MET A 492 7.27 7.98 6.74
CA MET A 492 7.47 9.34 6.25
C MET A 492 8.89 9.80 6.58
N LEU A 493 9.64 10.20 5.56
CA LEU A 493 10.99 10.72 5.68
C LEU A 493 11.04 12.16 5.18
N ARG A 494 11.47 13.10 6.03
CA ARG A 494 11.70 14.51 5.67
C ARG A 494 12.93 15.07 6.38
N LYS A 495 13.73 15.86 5.67
CA LYS A 495 14.95 16.49 6.18
C LYS A 495 14.66 17.89 6.70
N TYR A 496 15.33 18.28 7.78
CA TYR A 496 15.15 19.55 8.47
C TYR A 496 16.48 20.21 8.79
N ASN A 497 16.49 21.54 8.82
CA ASN A 497 17.59 22.38 9.33
C ASN A 497 16.98 23.43 10.25
N VAL A 498 17.12 23.26 11.57
CA VAL A 498 16.34 24.00 12.58
C VAL A 498 17.24 24.52 13.70
N THR A 499 16.99 25.76 14.12
CA THR A 499 17.60 26.35 15.32
C THR A 499 16.73 26.08 16.54
N PHE A 500 17.36 25.55 17.58
CA PHE A 500 16.76 25.17 18.86
C PHE A 500 17.35 25.99 20.00
N ASN A 501 16.53 26.29 21.01
CA ASN A 501 16.98 27.00 22.20
C ASN A 501 17.69 26.03 23.17
N CYS A 502 18.88 26.42 23.66
CA CYS A 502 19.70 25.65 24.58
C CYS A 502 20.38 26.56 25.62
N ALA A 503 19.99 26.44 26.89
CA ALA A 503 20.55 27.22 27.99
C ALA A 503 21.90 26.63 28.47
N LEU A 504 23.00 27.20 27.98
CA LEU A 504 24.36 26.75 28.26
C LEU A 504 24.83 27.16 29.66
N ASP A 505 25.45 26.24 30.43
CA ASP A 505 26.04 26.55 31.72
C ASP A 505 27.53 26.90 31.55
N LEU A 506 27.84 28.20 31.63
CA LEU A 506 29.17 28.75 31.37
C LEU A 506 30.04 28.90 32.64
N LEU A 507 29.59 28.42 33.81
CA LEU A 507 30.29 28.58 35.10
C LEU A 507 31.72 28.01 35.11
N MET A 508 32.00 27.00 34.28
CA MET A 508 33.29 26.31 34.19
C MET A 508 34.10 26.67 32.93
N TYR A 509 33.73 27.72 32.20
CA TYR A 509 34.41 28.14 30.97
C TYR A 509 35.94 28.36 31.19
N PRO A 510 36.83 27.86 30.32
CA PRO A 510 36.57 27.17 29.05
C PRO A 510 36.62 25.62 29.15
N PHE A 511 36.45 25.06 30.35
CA PHE A 511 36.41 23.62 30.61
C PHE A 511 34.98 23.07 30.70
N ASP A 512 34.02 23.78 30.10
CA ASP A 512 32.60 23.47 30.16
C ASP A 512 32.20 22.24 29.34
N LYS A 513 31.11 21.62 29.79
CA LYS A 513 30.34 20.61 29.07
C LYS A 513 28.91 21.11 28.98
N GLN A 514 28.27 20.91 27.84
CA GLN A 514 26.93 21.40 27.55
C GLN A 514 26.05 20.23 27.11
N THR A 515 24.79 20.22 27.54
CA THR A 515 23.79 19.30 27.02
C THR A 515 22.67 20.14 26.44
N CYS A 516 22.44 20.02 25.13
CA CYS A 516 21.32 20.65 24.46
C CYS A 516 20.27 19.59 24.11
N GLN A 517 19.00 19.98 24.13
CA GLN A 517 17.88 19.08 23.87
C GLN A 517 17.14 19.49 22.60
N ILE A 518 16.62 18.51 21.88
CA ILE A 518 15.59 18.66 20.84
C ILE A 518 14.32 18.04 21.41
N SER A 519 13.33 18.87 21.73
CA SER A 519 12.06 18.45 22.33
C SER A 519 10.98 18.27 21.28
N LEU A 520 10.40 17.08 21.22
CA LEU A 520 9.42 16.66 20.22
C LEU A 520 8.08 16.40 20.91
N GLU A 521 6.99 16.99 20.40
CA GLU A 521 5.64 16.82 20.94
C GLU A 521 4.65 16.37 19.85
N MET A 522 3.95 15.25 20.06
CA MET A 522 2.93 14.72 19.16
C MET A 522 1.65 15.55 19.27
N ARG A 523 1.25 16.25 18.20
CA ARG A 523 0.08 17.15 18.22
C ARG A 523 -1.20 16.55 17.65
N SER A 524 -1.10 15.52 16.81
CA SER A 524 -2.27 14.88 16.15
C SER A 524 -3.27 14.20 17.09
N GLY A 525 -2.95 14.04 18.38
CA GLY A 525 -3.84 13.44 19.38
C GLY A 525 -3.24 13.48 20.78
N THR A 526 -4.07 13.32 21.82
CA THR A 526 -3.56 13.18 23.20
C THR A 526 -2.85 11.83 23.37
N ARG A 527 -2.01 11.73 24.41
CA ARG A 527 -1.27 10.51 24.80
C ARG A 527 -2.15 9.27 25.01
N GLU A 528 -3.46 9.47 25.17
CA GLU A 528 -4.47 8.42 25.33
C GLU A 528 -4.78 7.73 24.00
N TYR A 529 -4.65 8.44 22.87
CA TYR A 529 -4.93 7.93 21.53
C TYR A 529 -3.66 7.74 20.69
N ILE A 530 -2.61 8.53 20.91
CA ILE A 530 -1.36 8.47 20.13
C ILE A 530 -0.15 8.61 21.05
N VAL A 531 0.75 7.63 21.00
CA VAL A 531 2.03 7.63 21.72
C VAL A 531 3.18 7.70 20.72
N LEU A 532 4.09 8.64 20.96
CA LEU A 532 5.33 8.82 20.23
C LEU A 532 6.43 7.98 20.89
N GLN A 533 7.02 7.04 20.15
CA GLN A 533 7.97 6.06 20.67
C GLN A 533 9.28 6.09 19.87
N SER A 534 10.42 5.80 20.51
CA SER A 534 11.72 5.68 19.83
C SER A 534 11.79 4.39 18.99
N ASP A 535 12.23 4.50 17.74
CA ASP A 535 12.58 3.34 16.90
C ASP A 535 14.00 2.86 17.24
N GLY A 536 14.10 1.75 17.98
CA GLY A 536 15.36 1.26 18.55
C GLY A 536 15.95 2.28 19.54
N GLU A 537 17.18 2.73 19.27
CA GLU A 537 17.83 3.82 20.03
C GLU A 537 17.21 5.22 19.74
N GLY A 538 16.39 5.33 18.70
CA GLY A 538 15.63 6.53 18.32
C GLY A 538 16.45 7.68 17.73
N VAL A 539 17.76 7.75 17.99
CA VAL A 539 18.65 8.77 17.43
C VAL A 539 20.01 8.18 17.04
N VAL A 540 20.51 8.59 15.87
CA VAL A 540 21.87 8.37 15.38
C VAL A 540 22.54 9.72 15.13
N TYR A 541 23.87 9.79 15.26
CA TYR A 541 24.66 10.95 14.88
C TYR A 541 25.67 10.56 13.81
N SER A 542 25.36 10.90 12.56
CA SER A 542 26.19 10.60 11.38
C SER A 542 27.18 11.71 11.03
N GLY A 543 27.14 12.84 11.75
CA GLY A 543 27.93 14.04 11.49
C GLY A 543 29.39 14.02 11.97
N GLY A 544 30.11 15.08 11.64
CA GLY A 544 31.49 15.28 12.07
C GLY A 544 31.61 15.67 13.55
N GLN A 545 32.10 14.76 14.38
CA GLN A 545 32.22 14.94 15.84
C GLN A 545 33.04 16.16 16.29
N LEU A 546 33.94 16.70 15.45
CA LEU A 546 34.78 17.85 15.76
C LEU A 546 34.20 19.14 15.14
N LEU A 547 33.61 19.99 15.97
CA LEU A 547 33.20 21.34 15.61
C LEU A 547 34.34 22.34 15.88
N VAL A 548 34.13 23.62 15.56
CA VAL A 548 35.15 24.68 15.71
C VAL A 548 35.58 24.83 17.17
N GLU A 549 34.65 25.11 18.08
CA GLU A 549 34.93 25.30 19.52
C GLU A 549 34.65 24.06 20.40
N TYR A 550 33.86 23.11 19.91
CA TYR A 550 33.32 21.99 20.68
C TYR A 550 33.56 20.63 20.00
N GLU A 551 33.51 19.56 20.77
CA GLU A 551 33.38 18.18 20.28
C GLU A 551 32.02 17.59 20.70
N VAL A 552 31.36 16.86 19.81
CA VAL A 552 30.12 16.11 20.09
C VAL A 552 30.52 14.78 20.72
N THR A 553 30.15 14.60 21.98
CA THR A 553 30.55 13.43 22.80
C THR A 553 29.52 12.31 22.84
N GLY A 554 28.29 12.56 22.41
CA GLY A 554 27.24 11.55 22.30
C GLY A 554 25.83 12.12 22.20
N VAL A 555 24.93 11.36 21.58
CA VAL A 555 23.49 11.64 21.47
C VAL A 555 22.70 10.56 22.21
N LYS A 556 21.52 10.91 22.75
CA LYS A 556 20.60 9.93 23.34
C LYS A 556 19.16 10.44 23.28
N MET A 557 18.23 9.59 22.85
CA MET A 557 16.80 9.83 23.00
C MET A 557 16.31 9.37 24.39
N ILE A 558 15.45 10.16 25.02
CA ILE A 558 14.85 9.88 26.32
C ILE A 558 13.36 10.26 26.31
N VAL A 559 12.56 9.50 27.07
CA VAL A 559 11.19 9.90 27.40
C VAL A 559 11.28 10.90 28.56
N PRO A 560 10.67 12.10 28.49
CA PRO A 560 10.80 13.11 29.54
C PRO A 560 10.16 12.64 30.84
N THR A 561 10.94 12.55 31.93
CA THR A 561 10.41 12.15 33.24
C THR A 561 10.06 13.39 34.07
N ALA A 562 8.89 13.39 34.73
CA ALA A 562 8.36 14.52 35.51
C ALA A 562 9.16 14.89 36.79
N SER A 563 10.41 14.44 36.87
CA SER A 563 11.40 14.74 37.90
C SER A 563 12.39 15.83 37.52
N GLU A 564 12.72 16.03 36.24
CA GLU A 564 13.91 16.81 35.84
C GLU A 564 13.67 18.33 35.71
N ASP A 565 12.47 18.76 35.29
CA ASP A 565 12.06 20.19 35.24
C ASP A 565 12.24 20.96 36.57
N LYS A 566 12.20 20.22 37.68
CA LYS A 566 12.35 20.76 39.05
C LYS A 566 13.77 21.28 39.32
N SER A 567 14.74 21.01 38.44
CA SER A 567 16.10 21.55 38.53
C SER A 567 16.21 22.96 37.93
N HIS A 568 15.69 23.18 36.72
CA HIS A 568 15.77 24.47 36.02
C HIS A 568 14.95 25.56 36.72
N SER A 569 13.71 25.25 37.12
CA SER A 569 12.82 26.21 37.80
C SER A 569 13.42 26.77 39.11
N LYS A 570 14.17 25.95 39.86
CA LYS A 570 14.78 26.36 41.13
C LYS A 570 15.94 27.35 41.01
N LYS A 571 16.71 27.33 39.90
CA LYS A 571 17.76 28.35 39.67
C LYS A 571 17.17 29.75 39.48
N SER A 572 15.96 29.86 38.89
CA SER A 572 15.30 31.13 38.60
C SER A 572 14.72 31.82 39.84
N LEU A 573 14.06 31.07 40.73
CA LEU A 573 13.33 31.64 41.86
C LEU A 573 14.27 32.32 42.89
N HIS A 574 15.46 31.74 43.09
CA HIS A 574 16.42 32.15 44.13
C HIS A 574 17.06 33.54 43.89
N MET A 575 16.90 34.15 42.69
CA MET A 575 17.32 35.54 42.45
C MET A 575 16.26 36.59 42.81
N LEU A 576 14.97 36.23 42.85
CA LEU A 576 13.89 37.20 43.10
C LEU A 576 13.65 37.43 44.60
N GLU A 577 13.82 36.40 45.43
CA GLU A 577 13.65 36.51 46.88
C GLU A 577 14.64 37.50 47.53
N SER A 578 15.84 37.66 46.94
CA SER A 578 16.85 38.64 47.37
C SER A 578 16.41 40.11 47.29
N SER A 579 15.34 40.41 46.55
CA SER A 579 14.82 41.78 46.41
C SER A 579 13.60 42.11 47.30
N ALA A 580 12.96 41.10 47.91
CA ALA A 580 11.74 41.31 48.70
C ALA A 580 12.02 41.76 50.16
N SER A 581 13.14 41.31 50.75
CA SER A 581 13.42 41.44 52.19
C SER A 581 13.79 42.85 52.68
N LEU A 582 13.70 43.89 51.84
CA LEU A 582 14.11 45.26 52.15
C LEU A 582 12.94 46.23 52.42
N LEU A 583 11.68 45.83 52.19
CA LEU A 583 10.53 46.75 52.21
C LEU A 583 9.55 46.58 53.39
N GLU A 584 9.64 45.50 54.17
CA GLU A 584 8.59 45.13 55.14
C GLU A 584 8.78 45.69 56.57
N ASN A 585 9.70 46.63 56.76
CA ASN A 585 10.10 47.13 58.10
C ASN A 585 9.48 48.49 58.51
N LEU A 586 8.42 48.95 57.83
CA LEU A 586 7.76 50.23 58.11
C LEU A 586 6.22 50.12 58.08
N ASN A 587 5.59 50.01 59.26
CA ASN A 587 4.39 50.73 59.74
C ASN A 587 3.43 49.91 60.67
N GLN A 588 3.12 50.51 61.82
CA GLN A 588 2.01 50.28 62.79
C GLN A 588 1.61 51.70 63.31
N PRO A 589 0.51 52.00 64.09
CA PRO A 589 -0.23 51.13 65.04
C PRO A 589 -1.77 51.40 65.30
N GLU A 590 -2.35 50.57 66.20
CA GLU A 590 -3.39 50.78 67.27
C GLU A 590 -4.78 51.51 67.17
N LYS A 591 -5.84 50.81 67.66
CA LYS A 591 -6.93 51.14 68.68
C LYS A 591 -7.83 52.42 68.56
N SER A 592 -9.08 52.53 69.10
CA SER A 592 -10.11 51.63 69.71
C SER A 592 -11.45 52.37 70.07
N SER A 593 -12.53 51.65 70.46
CA SER A 593 -13.75 52.04 71.27
C SER A 593 -15.14 52.29 70.60
N GLU A 594 -16.22 52.21 71.42
CA GLU A 594 -17.69 52.09 71.14
C GLU A 594 -18.51 52.78 72.31
N PRO A 595 -19.86 52.65 72.59
CA PRO A 595 -20.99 51.87 71.98
C PRO A 595 -22.42 52.55 71.99
N THR A 596 -23.50 51.75 71.76
CA THR A 596 -24.97 51.98 72.07
C THR A 596 -25.78 53.05 71.30
N SER A 597 -27.11 52.97 71.06
CA SER A 597 -28.21 52.04 71.43
C SER A 597 -29.44 52.08 70.46
N PHE A 598 -30.21 50.97 70.35
CA PHE A 598 -31.68 50.77 70.07
C PHE A 598 -32.47 51.65 69.04
N SER A 599 -33.50 51.18 68.30
CA SER A 599 -34.30 49.92 68.30
C SER A 599 -35.05 49.67 66.96
N ASN A 600 -35.41 48.40 66.67
CA ASN A 600 -36.60 47.84 65.96
C ASN A 600 -37.07 48.44 64.60
N ASN A 601 -37.54 47.68 63.59
CA ASN A 601 -38.17 46.33 63.60
C ASN A 601 -38.08 45.59 62.22
N HIS A 602 -38.58 44.34 62.15
CA HIS A 602 -38.82 43.50 60.94
C HIS A 602 -37.64 42.71 60.27
N ILE A 603 -37.10 41.74 61.03
CA ILE A 603 -37.13 40.28 60.72
C ILE A 603 -36.46 39.77 59.41
N LYS A 604 -35.24 39.20 59.59
CA LYS A 604 -34.73 37.87 59.15
C LYS A 604 -34.60 37.51 57.65
N ASP A 605 -33.65 36.68 57.21
CA ASP A 605 -32.40 36.06 57.73
C ASP A 605 -31.63 35.61 56.45
N SER A 606 -30.31 35.48 56.29
CA SER A 606 -29.10 35.79 57.05
C SER A 606 -27.89 35.31 56.23
N THR A 607 -26.82 36.10 56.07
CA THR A 607 -25.42 35.66 55.91
C THR A 607 -24.51 36.89 55.86
N LYS A 608 -23.37 36.87 56.56
CA LYS A 608 -22.52 38.06 56.76
C LYS A 608 -21.33 38.09 55.81
N SER A 609 -21.18 39.19 55.08
CA SER A 609 -19.90 39.63 54.52
C SER A 609 -19.21 40.58 55.49
N SER A 610 -18.05 40.19 56.02
CA SER A 610 -17.12 41.08 56.73
C SER A 610 -15.73 40.95 56.12
N ARG A 611 -15.19 42.06 55.60
CA ARG A 611 -13.93 42.09 54.82
C ARG A 611 -12.72 41.69 55.67
N SER A 612 -11.92 40.76 55.17
CA SER A 612 -10.48 40.70 55.46
C SER A 612 -9.71 41.74 54.61
N HIS A 613 -8.49 42.10 54.99
CA HIS A 613 -7.71 43.12 54.29
C HIS A 613 -7.31 42.69 52.86
N PRO A 614 -7.36 43.58 51.84
CA PRO A 614 -7.09 43.20 50.45
C PRO A 614 -5.67 42.71 50.15
N LEU A 615 -4.68 43.06 50.98
CA LEU A 615 -3.26 42.85 50.68
C LEU A 615 -2.75 41.42 50.95
N GLN A 616 -3.20 40.75 52.02
CA GLN A 616 -2.78 39.36 52.30
C GLN A 616 -3.49 38.33 51.41
N ARG A 617 -4.66 38.67 50.88
CA ARG A 617 -5.43 37.79 50.00
C ARG A 617 -4.76 37.62 48.64
N ASN A 618 -4.30 38.72 48.03
CA ASN A 618 -3.62 38.69 46.73
C ASN A 618 -2.31 37.90 46.73
N ILE A 619 -1.54 37.91 47.84
CA ILE A 619 -0.32 37.09 47.94
C ILE A 619 -0.70 35.61 48.04
N SER A 620 -1.69 35.28 48.87
CA SER A 620 -2.14 33.89 49.07
C SER A 620 -2.78 33.29 47.81
N GLU A 621 -3.65 34.04 47.13
CA GLU A 621 -4.30 33.61 45.89
C GLU A 621 -3.29 33.57 44.72
N LYS A 622 -2.28 34.45 44.67
CA LYS A 622 -1.21 34.35 43.66
C LYS A 622 -0.29 33.15 43.90
N LEU A 623 0.10 32.88 45.15
CA LEU A 623 0.94 31.71 45.48
C LEU A 623 0.19 30.38 45.26
N LEU A 624 -1.13 30.36 45.48
CA LEU A 624 -1.98 29.23 45.13
C LEU A 624 -2.18 29.09 43.61
N LEU A 625 -2.30 30.18 42.87
CA LEU A 625 -2.36 30.16 41.40
C LEU A 625 -1.02 29.66 40.81
N GLU A 626 0.12 30.11 41.34
CA GLU A 626 1.45 29.64 40.96
C GLU A 626 1.67 28.16 41.33
N ARG A 627 1.17 27.68 42.49
CA ARG A 627 1.12 26.23 42.75
C ARG A 627 0.26 25.49 41.73
N HIS A 628 -0.93 25.99 41.42
CA HIS A 628 -1.80 25.35 40.44
C HIS A 628 -1.18 25.33 39.03
N TYR A 629 -0.37 26.32 38.68
CA TYR A 629 0.40 26.39 37.44
C TYR A 629 1.58 25.39 37.43
N LEU A 630 2.31 25.27 38.55
CA LEU A 630 3.43 24.35 38.72
C LEU A 630 2.98 22.87 38.81
N GLU A 631 1.82 22.61 39.42
CA GLU A 631 1.22 21.28 39.51
C GLU A 631 0.52 20.89 38.19
N ALA A 632 0.02 21.86 37.40
CA ALA A 632 -0.43 21.62 36.02
C ALA A 632 0.73 21.37 35.04
N SER A 633 1.97 21.75 35.38
CA SER A 633 3.13 21.57 34.50
C SER A 633 3.61 20.11 34.41
N THR A 634 3.20 19.23 35.33
CA THR A 634 3.68 17.83 35.39
C THR A 634 2.86 16.83 34.58
N ASP A 635 1.85 17.27 33.81
CA ASP A 635 0.98 16.37 33.04
C ASP A 635 0.76 16.88 31.59
N SER A 636 1.70 16.59 30.69
CA SER A 636 1.49 16.91 29.27
C SER A 636 0.43 15.99 28.68
N ARG A 637 -0.68 16.58 28.20
CA ARG A 637 -1.75 15.88 27.49
C ARG A 637 -1.28 15.20 26.19
N TYR A 638 -0.16 15.67 25.64
CA TYR A 638 0.50 15.16 24.45
C TYR A 638 1.69 14.26 24.81
N SER A 639 1.99 13.29 23.94
CA SER A 639 3.17 12.44 24.05
C SER A 639 4.43 13.19 23.61
N LYS A 640 5.55 12.95 24.29
CA LYS A 640 6.82 13.68 24.10
C LYS A 640 8.04 12.77 24.07
N LEU A 641 9.05 13.17 23.31
CA LEU A 641 10.41 12.62 23.32
C LEU A 641 11.42 13.76 23.32
N ASP A 642 12.46 13.67 24.16
CA ASP A 642 13.61 14.60 24.13
C ASP A 642 14.85 13.88 23.58
N VAL A 643 15.60 14.55 22.70
CA VAL A 643 16.89 14.07 22.19
C VAL A 643 18.01 14.95 22.74
N SER A 644 18.82 14.38 23.63
CA SER A 644 19.92 15.08 24.32
C SER A 644 21.24 14.91 23.58
N ILE A 645 21.81 16.01 23.10
CA ILE A 645 23.12 16.10 22.45
C ILE A 645 24.15 16.66 23.46
N HIS A 646 25.24 15.93 23.66
CA HIS A 646 26.28 16.27 24.63
C HIS A 646 27.52 16.86 23.95
N PHE A 647 27.90 18.07 24.32
CA PHE A 647 29.06 18.79 23.80
C PHE A 647 30.12 19.01 24.89
N ARG A 648 31.39 19.06 24.49
CA ARG A 648 32.52 19.38 25.37
C ARG A 648 33.42 20.43 24.71
N ARG A 649 33.80 21.49 25.43
CA ARG A 649 34.61 22.58 24.86
C ARG A 649 36.05 22.11 24.59
N ARG A 650 36.59 22.47 23.41
CA ARG A 650 37.96 22.16 22.97
C ARG A 650 38.96 23.13 23.61
N TYR A 651 39.16 22.98 24.93
CA TYR A 651 39.95 23.89 25.78
C TYR A 651 41.43 24.09 25.40
N GLY A 652 41.98 23.29 24.47
CA GLY A 652 43.40 23.35 24.08
C GLY A 652 43.86 24.72 23.55
N PHE A 653 43.01 25.45 22.83
CA PHE A 653 43.31 26.82 22.38
C PHE A 653 43.57 27.76 23.57
N TYR A 654 42.71 27.69 24.59
CA TYR A 654 42.80 28.54 25.78
C TYR A 654 44.00 28.16 26.67
N LEU A 655 44.34 26.87 26.75
CA LEU A 655 45.57 26.45 27.46
C LEU A 655 46.82 27.10 26.85
N ILE A 656 46.94 27.09 25.52
CA ILE A 656 48.12 27.60 24.81
C ILE A 656 48.14 29.14 24.76
N ASN A 657 46.99 29.79 24.51
CA ASN A 657 46.93 31.23 24.25
C ASN A 657 46.50 32.09 25.45
N THR A 658 45.97 31.50 26.53
CA THR A 658 45.50 32.24 27.71
C THR A 658 46.21 31.78 28.98
N PHE A 659 46.15 30.49 29.32
CA PHE A 659 46.73 30.00 30.57
C PHE A 659 48.25 29.97 30.57
N LEU A 660 48.89 29.48 29.49
CA LEU A 660 50.36 29.41 29.40
C LEU A 660 51.03 30.80 29.43
N PRO A 661 50.58 31.83 28.68
CA PRO A 661 51.16 33.17 28.77
C PRO A 661 50.91 33.82 30.13
N THR A 662 49.72 33.63 30.72
CA THR A 662 49.42 34.16 32.07
C THR A 662 50.31 33.51 33.13
N SER A 663 50.52 32.19 33.03
CA SER A 663 51.42 31.46 33.93
C SER A 663 52.88 31.91 33.77
N LEU A 664 53.33 32.17 32.53
CA LEU A 664 54.67 32.70 32.27
C LEU A 664 54.84 34.11 32.86
N MET A 665 53.86 35.00 32.70
CA MET A 665 53.87 36.33 33.32
C MET A 665 53.90 36.26 34.85
N ILE A 666 53.17 35.31 35.46
CA ILE A 666 53.22 35.06 36.91
C ILE A 666 54.62 34.54 37.32
N VAL A 667 55.23 33.63 36.56
CA VAL A 667 56.59 33.14 36.83
C VAL A 667 57.62 34.29 36.74
N ILE A 668 57.53 35.14 35.71
CA ILE A 668 58.38 36.33 35.58
C ILE A 668 58.19 37.28 36.78
N ALA A 669 56.94 37.54 37.18
CA ALA A 669 56.65 38.34 38.38
C ALA A 669 57.26 37.72 39.66
N TYR A 670 57.16 36.40 39.85
CA TYR A 670 57.79 35.70 40.98
C TYR A 670 59.32 35.74 40.94
N LEU A 671 59.94 35.72 39.75
CA LEU A 671 61.39 35.87 39.60
C LEU A 671 61.87 37.25 40.08
N THR A 672 61.03 38.30 40.01
CA THR A 672 61.41 39.65 40.50
C THR A 672 61.78 39.68 41.99
N PHE A 673 61.21 38.79 42.82
CA PHE A 673 61.53 38.70 44.26
C PHE A 673 62.97 38.25 44.56
N TYR A 674 63.69 37.69 43.58
CA TYR A 674 65.09 37.28 43.75
C TYR A 674 66.09 38.41 43.47
N PHE A 675 65.63 39.56 42.95
CA PHE A 675 66.48 40.73 42.69
C PHE A 675 66.45 41.71 43.86
N LYS A 676 67.59 42.34 44.16
CA LYS A 676 67.66 43.40 45.16
C LYS A 676 67.07 44.69 44.61
N VAL A 677 66.51 45.53 45.48
CA VAL A 677 65.94 46.85 45.12
C VAL A 677 66.97 47.74 44.39
N GLU A 678 68.25 47.59 44.71
CA GLU A 678 69.38 48.26 44.05
C GLU A 678 69.51 47.94 42.55
N ASP A 679 69.02 46.77 42.10
CA ASP A 679 69.06 46.32 40.70
C ASP A 679 67.82 46.70 39.89
N PHE A 680 66.75 47.24 40.51
CA PHE A 680 65.52 47.71 39.85
C PHE A 680 65.72 49.05 39.10
N ASN A 681 66.77 49.13 38.30
CA ASN A 681 67.01 50.27 37.41
C ASN A 681 66.25 50.03 36.09
N VAL A 682 65.43 51.00 35.66
CA VAL A 682 64.38 50.80 34.62
C VAL A 682 64.92 50.13 33.36
N SER A 683 66.13 50.52 32.91
CA SER A 683 66.76 49.98 31.70
C SER A 683 67.18 48.50 31.79
N LYS A 684 67.27 47.89 32.99
CA LYS A 684 67.49 46.44 33.14
C LYS A 684 66.18 45.66 33.07
N ILE A 685 65.09 46.22 33.59
CA ILE A 685 63.80 45.54 33.69
C ILE A 685 63.21 45.29 32.28
N SER A 686 63.35 46.26 31.37
CA SER A 686 62.98 46.09 29.96
C SER A 686 63.81 45.03 29.19
N PHE A 687 64.93 44.56 29.75
CA PHE A 687 65.74 43.47 29.19
C PHE A 687 65.40 42.09 29.79
N LEU A 688 64.51 42.04 30.79
CA LEU A 688 63.95 40.81 31.39
C LEU A 688 62.48 40.56 30.98
N LEU A 689 61.90 41.49 30.23
CA LEU A 689 60.52 41.47 29.72
C LEU A 689 60.45 41.43 28.18
N ALA A 690 61.59 41.22 27.52
CA ALA A 690 61.78 41.13 26.08
C ALA A 690 62.52 39.83 25.73
#